data_AF-A0A8T8WAP6-F1
#
_entry.id   AF-A0A8T8WAP6-F1
#
_cell.length_a   1.000
_cell.length_b   1.000
_cell.length_c   1.000
_cell.angle_alpha   90.00
_cell.angle_beta   90.00
_cell.angle_gamma   90.00
#
_symmetry.space_group_name_H-M   'P 1'
#
loop_
_entity.id
_entity.type
_entity.pdbx_description
1 polymer ?
#
loop_
_entity_poly.entity_id
_entity_poly.type
_entity_poly.pdbx_seq_one_letter_code
_entity_poly.pdbx_strand_id
1 'polypeptide(L)'
;MSEPDTAKLAVLKETLREHVGLSKYEADVYLALVRGGAQTMTEISKASDVPKQRVYDTVDDLRDEGFVEIIDDYPQKAYAVDPIEAFSDIQTQLKQAEEYLDEMHETVENVESGVALFKDDRTIEKYVRELIASAKQDILVLCPRSKLGRIVDHLDECEDQQVRLIVSDLAPELADVEFDLDEKVPEAVDTIRGTTTTEHFALSVDRERGLYWSSASTGQSTDDDRGFYITNPQLVLVLDRFISESVWPLSRPLRSRIPTLPQQYLRIRDCLSDLSDLTNARPLDSITVEFEGYDTRTGEEVQETGTLSRFYYAEYDRRASITLNVGDREDEAESPLVTVGGIGSRTEDFAADTITVRETVERTSDSLNQETREHLRTCREELPGQFGTKSVVTGFDAFVDRMRDVIDEWTNGYHQQTEFEKFKQSLFEFDASERTPRIEWAQTSTEPGGHVAHSGQTFAGLGYDVTLIGPLGTPIASEFRRAFRNQTLVSTGQTTYTDYLRFKDQKLLFTEPNTDRISWDNLLDEVGLTELAEHIDGSALLTLGTAFSTTKLPSIFRGIREELWPTLSSPPKHVQVTTDAIHRFAPSLVREGYSELDQLDDTVPVTLNANRSQTRRFRDVFDESPGTYSTSTVQRVRDHLGVTRYIMHTNQGGMMATEDGVLSAQAPRVVKPRQVRNVDDHFSSGVSLALAEGMSDGAVLIMGNCISRYFMQHKEAPGREELRSFISEYQTFFEG
;
A
#
# COMPACT_ATOMS: atom_id res chain seq x y z
N MET A 1 -33.05 54.57 39.95
CA MET A 1 -32.24 53.50 39.32
C MET A 1 -32.92 52.18 39.62
N SER A 2 -32.93 51.25 38.67
CA SER A 2 -33.48 49.90 38.90
C SER A 2 -32.50 49.08 39.76
N GLU A 3 -32.96 48.05 40.49
CA GLU A 3 -32.07 47.11 41.23
C GLU A 3 -30.89 46.58 40.38
N PRO A 4 -31.08 46.22 39.09
CA PRO A 4 -30.00 45.81 38.18
C PRO A 4 -28.89 46.85 37.97
N ASP A 5 -29.22 48.14 37.96
CA ASP A 5 -28.24 49.22 37.71
C ASP A 5 -27.33 49.48 38.91
N THR A 6 -27.79 49.10 40.10
CA THR A 6 -27.06 49.31 41.36
C THR A 6 -25.98 48.24 41.54
N ALA A 7 -26.28 46.99 41.17
CA ALA A 7 -25.30 45.90 41.15
C ALA A 7 -24.21 46.13 40.11
N LYS A 8 -24.57 46.55 38.89
CA LYS A 8 -23.58 46.90 37.85
C LYS A 8 -22.67 48.06 38.27
N LEU A 9 -23.22 49.06 38.96
CA LEU A 9 -22.41 50.17 39.48
C LEU A 9 -21.44 49.72 40.58
N ALA A 10 -21.85 48.80 41.46
CA ALA A 10 -20.98 48.28 42.51
C ALA A 10 -19.80 47.50 41.91
N VAL A 11 -20.06 46.66 40.90
CA VAL A 11 -19.01 45.95 40.16
C VAL A 11 -18.07 46.93 39.47
N LEU A 12 -18.61 47.94 38.75
CA LEU A 12 -17.81 48.94 38.06
C LEU A 12 -16.91 49.75 39.03
N LYS A 13 -17.45 50.13 40.19
CA LYS A 13 -16.67 50.80 41.24
C LYS A 13 -15.53 49.93 41.74
N GLU A 14 -15.75 48.62 41.90
CA GLU A 14 -14.70 47.72 42.33
C GLU A 14 -13.63 47.54 41.26
N THR A 15 -14.04 47.39 39.99
CA THR A 15 -13.11 47.32 38.84
C THR A 15 -12.22 48.56 38.74
N LEU A 16 -12.78 49.76 38.87
CA LEU A 16 -12.00 51.01 38.84
C LEU A 16 -10.99 51.10 39.99
N ARG A 17 -11.26 50.47 41.13
CA ARG A 17 -10.38 50.53 42.30
C ARG A 17 -9.31 49.46 42.28
N GLU A 18 -9.69 48.21 42.01
CA GLU A 18 -8.78 47.07 42.10
C GLU A 18 -7.94 46.87 40.83
N HIS A 19 -8.45 47.25 39.66
CA HIS A 19 -7.80 46.95 38.37
C HIS A 19 -7.28 48.18 37.64
N VAL A 20 -7.88 49.36 37.86
CA VAL A 20 -7.40 50.63 37.29
C VAL A 20 -6.54 51.40 38.30
N GLY A 21 -6.74 51.17 39.61
CA GLY A 21 -5.94 51.77 40.67
C GLY A 21 -6.50 53.07 41.25
N LEU A 22 -7.71 53.48 40.85
CA LEU A 22 -8.34 54.69 41.41
C LEU A 22 -8.68 54.50 42.88
N SER A 23 -8.45 55.53 43.68
CA SER A 23 -8.92 55.58 45.05
C SER A 23 -10.44 55.59 45.11
N LYS A 24 -10.98 55.35 46.32
CA LYS A 24 -12.43 55.38 46.54
C LYS A 24 -13.05 56.72 46.12
N TYR A 25 -12.38 57.83 46.41
CA TYR A 25 -12.89 59.16 46.09
C TYR A 25 -12.78 59.47 44.60
N GLU A 26 -11.69 59.06 43.95
CA GLU A 26 -11.51 59.21 42.50
C GLU A 26 -12.55 58.42 41.72
N ALA A 27 -12.80 57.16 42.08
CA ALA A 27 -13.84 56.35 41.44
C ALA A 27 -15.25 56.96 41.61
N ASP A 28 -15.55 57.49 42.81
CA ASP A 28 -16.84 58.13 43.09
C ASP A 28 -17.02 59.46 42.32
N VAL A 29 -15.97 60.27 42.22
CA VAL A 29 -15.96 61.55 41.47
C VAL A 29 -15.99 61.31 39.95
N TYR A 30 -15.19 60.39 39.44
CA TYR A 30 -15.16 60.05 38.01
C TYR A 30 -16.51 59.53 37.53
N LEU A 31 -17.15 58.62 38.28
CA LEU A 31 -18.48 58.11 37.94
C LEU A 31 -19.56 59.20 38.02
N ALA A 32 -19.44 60.16 38.94
CA ALA A 32 -20.34 61.30 39.00
C ALA A 32 -20.23 62.16 37.73
N LEU A 33 -19.00 62.39 37.25
CA LEU A 33 -18.73 63.16 36.03
C LEU A 33 -19.15 62.43 34.74
N VAL A 34 -18.87 61.13 34.62
CA VAL A 34 -19.33 60.31 33.48
C VAL A 34 -20.86 60.32 33.34
N ARG A 35 -21.58 60.35 34.47
CA ARG A 35 -23.05 60.39 34.49
C ARG A 35 -23.63 61.78 34.34
N GLY A 36 -22.97 62.77 34.91
CA GLY A 36 -23.45 64.14 35.07
C GLY A 36 -22.95 65.12 34.01
N GLY A 37 -21.99 64.72 33.18
CA GLY A 37 -21.34 65.60 32.20
C GLY A 37 -20.51 66.69 32.88
N ALA A 38 -20.41 67.87 32.24
CA ALA A 38 -19.66 69.00 32.78
C ALA A 38 -20.35 69.59 34.03
N GLN A 39 -19.70 69.48 35.19
CA GLN A 39 -20.26 69.85 36.49
C GLN A 39 -19.30 70.74 37.29
N THR A 40 -19.85 71.65 38.09
CA THR A 40 -19.06 72.45 39.05
C THR A 40 -18.64 71.59 40.24
N MET A 41 -17.57 71.95 40.96
CA MET A 41 -17.13 71.22 42.17
C MET A 41 -18.24 71.06 43.24
N THR A 42 -19.19 71.99 43.26
CA THR A 42 -20.35 71.92 44.19
C THR A 42 -21.37 70.87 43.74
N GLU A 43 -21.54 70.69 42.42
CA GLU A 43 -22.43 69.68 41.84
C GLU A 43 -21.79 68.29 41.93
N ILE A 44 -20.49 68.18 41.66
CA ILE A 44 -19.70 66.95 41.81
C ILE A 44 -19.76 66.45 43.26
N SER A 45 -19.54 67.33 44.24
CA SER A 45 -19.61 66.98 45.67
C SER A 45 -20.97 66.40 46.07
N LYS A 46 -22.07 66.93 45.52
CA LYS A 46 -23.41 66.40 45.77
C LYS A 46 -23.69 65.08 45.06
N ALA A 47 -23.15 64.89 43.85
CA ALA A 47 -23.39 63.71 43.04
C ALA A 47 -22.50 62.51 43.44
N SER A 48 -21.29 62.78 43.95
CA SER A 48 -20.31 61.77 44.38
C SER A 48 -20.34 61.45 45.88
N ASP A 49 -21.06 62.25 46.69
CA ASP A 49 -21.05 62.19 48.17
C ASP A 49 -19.65 62.42 48.79
N VAL A 50 -18.74 63.04 48.02
CA VAL A 50 -17.38 63.41 48.45
C VAL A 50 -17.38 64.85 48.97
N PRO A 51 -16.76 65.15 50.13
CA PRO A 51 -16.70 66.51 50.66
C PRO A 51 -16.08 67.49 49.67
N LYS A 52 -16.71 68.66 49.47
CA LYS A 52 -16.29 69.67 48.49
C LYS A 52 -14.81 70.04 48.53
N GLN A 53 -14.18 70.05 49.72
CA GLN A 53 -12.74 70.30 49.85
C GLN A 53 -11.89 69.22 49.18
N ARG A 54 -12.27 67.95 49.29
CA ARG A 54 -11.57 66.83 48.65
C ARG A 54 -11.85 66.73 47.15
N VAL A 55 -13.01 67.23 46.69
CA VAL A 55 -13.35 67.20 45.26
C VAL A 55 -12.37 67.99 44.42
N TYR A 56 -11.83 69.11 44.92
CA TYR A 56 -10.80 69.86 44.20
C TYR A 56 -9.56 68.99 43.98
N ASP A 57 -9.00 68.45 45.08
CA ASP A 57 -7.81 67.59 45.02
C ASP A 57 -8.05 66.36 44.12
N THR A 58 -9.21 65.69 44.27
CA THR A 58 -9.56 64.48 43.50
C THR A 58 -9.73 64.76 42.00
N VAL A 59 -10.25 65.93 41.63
CA VAL A 59 -10.38 66.31 40.22
C VAL A 59 -9.03 66.68 39.62
N ASP A 60 -8.14 67.31 40.39
CA ASP A 60 -6.77 67.57 39.95
C ASP A 60 -5.99 66.25 39.76
N ASP A 61 -6.10 65.30 40.71
CA ASP A 61 -5.48 63.97 40.60
C ASP A 61 -6.00 63.20 39.37
N LEU A 62 -7.33 63.18 39.16
CA LEU A 62 -7.95 62.55 37.98
C LEU A 62 -7.58 63.25 36.66
N ARG A 63 -7.30 64.56 36.68
CA ARG A 63 -6.83 65.28 35.49
C ARG A 63 -5.39 64.91 35.18
N ASP A 64 -4.54 64.84 36.19
CA ASP A 64 -3.13 64.48 36.02
C ASP A 64 -2.99 63.03 35.52
N GLU A 65 -3.95 62.15 35.84
CA GLU A 65 -4.08 60.79 35.29
C GLU A 65 -4.85 60.70 33.95
N GLY A 66 -5.35 61.82 33.41
CA GLY A 66 -6.01 61.88 32.10
C GLY A 66 -7.49 61.44 32.04
N PHE A 67 -8.13 61.23 33.19
CA PHE A 67 -9.54 60.82 33.27
C PHE A 67 -10.54 61.98 33.18
N VAL A 68 -10.13 63.19 33.54
CA VAL A 68 -11.00 64.36 33.67
C VAL A 68 -10.31 65.61 33.11
N GLU A 69 -11.10 66.52 32.54
CA GLU A 69 -10.62 67.83 32.08
C GLU A 69 -11.36 68.97 32.79
N ILE A 70 -10.69 70.12 32.93
CA ILE A 70 -11.25 71.30 33.61
C ILE A 70 -11.50 72.41 32.60
N ILE A 71 -12.70 72.98 32.66
CA ILE A 71 -13.08 74.17 31.93
C ILE A 71 -12.90 75.37 32.85
N ASP A 72 -12.01 76.28 32.46
CA ASP A 72 -11.76 77.57 33.13
C ASP A 72 -12.91 78.57 32.90
N ASP A 73 -14.09 78.23 33.43
CA ASP A 73 -15.28 79.09 33.54
C ASP A 73 -15.45 79.54 35.01
N TYR A 74 -16.32 80.53 35.28
CA TYR A 74 -16.64 80.96 36.66
C TYR A 74 -18.11 80.66 36.99
N PRO A 75 -18.41 79.66 37.85
CA PRO A 75 -17.48 78.79 38.58
C PRO A 75 -16.87 77.66 37.72
N GLN A 76 -15.66 77.22 38.08
CA GLN A 76 -14.92 76.15 37.37
C GLN A 76 -15.75 74.86 37.28
N LYS A 77 -15.69 74.21 36.11
CA LYS A 77 -16.37 72.95 35.83
C LYS A 77 -15.36 71.89 35.41
N ALA A 78 -15.64 70.65 35.76
CA ALA A 78 -14.89 69.50 35.30
C ALA A 78 -15.81 68.56 34.51
N TYR A 79 -15.27 67.81 33.56
CA TYR A 79 -15.98 66.79 32.80
C TYR A 79 -15.09 65.57 32.59
N ALA A 80 -15.68 64.37 32.55
CA ALA A 80 -14.94 63.16 32.26
C ALA A 80 -14.51 63.15 30.78
N VAL A 81 -13.24 62.81 30.55
CA VAL A 81 -12.73 62.47 29.20
C VAL A 81 -13.46 61.22 28.71
N ASP A 82 -13.62 61.07 27.39
CA ASP A 82 -14.29 59.90 26.81
C ASP A 82 -13.63 58.62 27.36
N PRO A 83 -14.38 57.65 27.91
CA PRO A 83 -13.79 56.45 28.48
C PRO A 83 -12.85 55.70 27.51
N ILE A 84 -13.15 55.68 26.21
CA ILE A 84 -12.27 55.00 25.23
C ILE A 84 -10.90 55.69 25.18
N GLU A 85 -10.87 57.02 25.29
CA GLU A 85 -9.66 57.82 25.29
C GLU A 85 -8.94 57.75 26.66
N ALA A 86 -9.68 57.91 27.76
CA ALA A 86 -9.14 57.88 29.12
C ALA A 86 -8.47 56.54 29.48
N PHE A 87 -8.97 55.41 28.94
CA PHE A 87 -8.40 54.08 29.15
C PHE A 87 -7.36 53.67 28.10
N SER A 88 -7.12 54.48 27.06
CA SER A 88 -6.27 54.10 25.92
C SER A 88 -4.81 53.87 26.31
N ASP A 89 -4.26 54.69 27.21
CA ASP A 89 -2.88 54.54 27.70
C ASP A 89 -2.72 53.27 28.54
N ILE A 90 -3.70 52.95 29.38
CA ILE A 90 -3.70 51.72 30.19
C ILE A 90 -3.79 50.49 29.30
N GLN A 91 -4.66 50.51 28.27
CA GLN A 91 -4.75 49.43 27.28
C GLN A 91 -3.44 49.26 26.50
N THR A 92 -2.79 50.36 26.15
CA THR A 92 -1.51 50.34 25.44
C THR A 92 -0.40 49.77 26.32
N GLN A 93 -0.33 50.18 27.59
CA GLN A 93 0.63 49.64 28.55
C GLN A 93 0.38 48.16 28.84
N LEU A 94 -0.87 47.73 28.97
CA LEU A 94 -1.21 46.31 29.12
C LEU A 94 -0.78 45.50 27.90
N LYS A 95 -1.05 46.00 26.70
CA LYS A 95 -0.63 45.34 25.46
C LYS A 95 0.89 45.28 25.32
N GLN A 96 1.60 46.35 25.65
CA GLN A 96 3.07 46.37 25.68
C GLN A 96 3.63 45.43 26.75
N ALA A 97 2.99 45.34 27.91
CA ALA A 97 3.36 44.39 28.95
C ALA A 97 3.10 42.95 28.51
N GLU A 98 1.99 42.67 27.83
CA GLU A 98 1.72 41.36 27.21
C GLU A 98 2.78 41.02 26.16
N GLU A 99 3.10 41.93 25.23
CA GLU A 99 4.14 41.75 24.22
C GLU A 99 5.53 41.51 24.86
N TYR A 100 5.88 42.30 25.88
CA TYR A 100 7.16 42.16 26.59
C TYR A 100 7.21 40.90 27.45
N LEU A 101 6.10 40.50 28.07
CA LEU A 101 5.99 39.25 28.80
C LEU A 101 6.04 38.07 27.86
N ASP A 102 5.48 38.15 26.65
CA ASP A 102 5.58 37.11 25.61
C ASP A 102 7.02 36.98 25.10
N GLU A 103 7.73 38.09 24.92
CA GLU A 103 9.17 38.11 24.60
C GLU A 103 10.05 37.56 25.73
N MET A 104 9.69 37.81 27.00
CA MET A 104 10.44 37.35 28.18
C MET A 104 10.03 35.94 28.65
N HIS A 105 8.85 35.46 28.26
CA HIS A 105 8.37 34.15 28.62
C HIS A 105 9.21 33.13 27.85
N GLU A 106 10.17 32.50 28.53
CA GLU A 106 10.86 31.33 28.00
C GLU A 106 9.79 30.29 27.67
N THR A 107 9.50 30.15 26.37
CA THR A 107 8.61 29.12 25.86
C THR A 107 9.09 27.78 26.41
N VAL A 108 8.16 26.89 26.77
CA VAL A 108 8.45 25.51 27.21
C VAL A 108 9.32 24.74 26.20
N GLU A 109 9.52 25.28 25.00
CA GLU A 109 10.53 24.87 24.02
C GLU A 109 11.96 24.79 24.58
N ASN A 110 12.31 25.56 25.62
CA ASN A 110 13.65 25.60 26.23
C ASN A 110 13.76 24.82 27.56
N VAL A 111 12.86 23.87 27.86
CA VAL A 111 13.03 23.02 29.04
C VAL A 111 14.24 22.11 28.85
N GLU A 112 15.36 22.41 29.55
CA GLU A 112 16.59 21.60 29.57
C GLU A 112 16.32 20.12 29.92
N SER A 113 15.23 19.84 30.63
CA SER A 113 14.82 18.48 31.04
C SER A 113 14.11 17.67 29.93
N GLY A 114 13.79 18.26 28.77
CA GLY A 114 13.14 17.57 27.66
C GLY A 114 11.68 17.13 27.86
N VAL A 115 11.14 17.29 29.09
CA VAL A 115 9.74 17.02 29.46
C VAL A 115 9.25 18.11 30.41
N ALA A 116 8.08 18.68 30.12
CA ALA A 116 7.37 19.61 30.99
C ALA A 116 6.10 18.96 31.56
N LEU A 117 5.84 19.20 32.85
CA LEU A 117 4.66 18.68 33.55
C LEU A 117 3.62 19.78 33.70
N PHE A 118 2.42 19.51 33.19
CA PHE A 118 1.23 20.33 33.35
C PHE A 118 0.21 19.63 34.25
N LYS A 119 -0.40 20.39 35.15
CA LYS A 119 -1.41 19.90 36.11
C LYS A 119 -2.82 20.42 35.84
N ASP A 120 -2.94 21.38 34.92
CA ASP A 120 -4.20 22.05 34.61
C ASP A 120 -4.69 21.61 33.22
N ASP A 121 -5.91 21.06 33.16
CA ASP A 121 -6.53 20.56 31.94
C ASP A 121 -6.53 21.59 30.79
N ARG A 122 -6.81 22.86 31.10
CA ARG A 122 -6.85 23.92 30.07
C ARG A 122 -5.48 24.16 29.45
N THR A 123 -4.44 24.10 30.28
CA THR A 123 -3.05 24.18 29.83
C THR A 123 -2.71 22.98 28.95
N ILE A 124 -3.10 21.77 29.34
CA ILE A 124 -2.88 20.56 28.54
C ILE A 124 -3.57 20.68 27.18
N GLU A 125 -4.85 21.08 27.16
CA GLU A 125 -5.62 21.30 25.93
C GLU A 125 -5.02 22.39 25.03
N LYS A 126 -4.51 23.49 25.63
CA LYS A 126 -3.78 24.52 24.89
C LYS A 126 -2.59 23.91 24.14
N TYR A 127 -1.77 23.10 24.81
CA TYR A 127 -0.60 22.47 24.18
C TYR A 127 -0.97 21.35 23.20
N VAL A 128 -2.07 20.63 23.39
CA VAL A 128 -2.60 19.69 22.38
C VAL A 128 -2.94 20.43 21.09
N ARG A 129 -3.65 21.55 21.20
CA ARG A 129 -4.01 22.41 20.05
C ARG A 129 -2.77 22.96 19.35
N GLU A 130 -1.82 23.50 20.09
CA GLU A 130 -0.56 24.02 19.54
C GLU A 130 0.24 22.94 18.82
N LEU A 131 0.30 21.72 19.38
CA LEU A 131 0.98 20.59 18.73
C LEU A 131 0.32 20.21 17.41
N ILE A 132 -0.99 20.02 17.40
CA ILE A 132 -1.75 19.68 16.18
C ILE A 132 -1.57 20.77 15.12
N ALA A 133 -1.71 22.05 15.50
CA ALA A 133 -1.55 23.18 14.58
C ALA A 133 -0.11 23.35 14.06
N SER A 134 0.90 22.92 14.82
CA SER A 134 2.32 22.99 14.42
C SER A 134 2.77 21.82 13.55
N ALA A 135 1.92 20.81 13.35
CA ALA A 135 2.25 19.59 12.63
C ALA A 135 2.52 19.88 11.14
N LYS A 136 3.62 19.32 10.65
CA LYS A 136 4.04 19.49 9.25
C LYS A 136 3.63 18.31 8.38
N GLN A 137 3.66 17.09 8.92
CA GLN A 137 3.57 15.87 8.11
C GLN A 137 2.67 14.81 8.74
N ASP A 138 2.84 14.52 10.03
CA ASP A 138 2.23 13.35 10.66
C ASP A 138 1.72 13.66 12.06
N ILE A 139 0.48 13.24 12.31
CA ILE A 139 -0.18 13.31 13.62
C ILE A 139 -0.67 11.91 13.98
N LEU A 140 -0.12 11.34 15.05
CA LEU A 140 -0.57 10.06 15.60
C LEU A 140 -1.17 10.28 16.99
N VAL A 141 -2.45 9.96 17.12
CA VAL A 141 -3.24 10.18 18.34
C VAL A 141 -3.81 8.87 18.88
N LEU A 142 -3.56 8.59 20.15
CA LEU A 142 -4.32 7.64 20.96
C LEU A 142 -5.20 8.44 21.91
N CYS A 143 -6.52 8.37 21.71
CA CYS A 143 -7.49 9.19 22.42
C CYS A 143 -8.55 8.33 23.09
N PRO A 144 -8.70 8.40 24.43
CA PRO A 144 -9.84 7.84 25.13
C PRO A 144 -11.14 8.43 24.60
N ARG A 145 -12.19 7.61 24.46
CA ARG A 145 -13.52 8.07 24.02
C ARG A 145 -14.00 9.31 24.79
N SER A 146 -13.71 9.40 26.09
CA SER A 146 -14.09 10.52 26.96
C SER A 146 -13.41 11.86 26.62
N LYS A 147 -12.29 11.85 25.90
CA LYS A 147 -11.52 13.04 25.50
C LYS A 147 -11.65 13.39 24.02
N LEU A 148 -12.33 12.57 23.23
CA LEU A 148 -12.45 12.73 21.78
C LEU A 148 -13.05 14.10 21.39
N GLY A 149 -14.16 14.50 22.03
CA GLY A 149 -14.79 15.80 21.77
C GLY A 149 -13.93 17.03 22.09
N ARG A 150 -12.81 16.87 22.82
CA ARG A 150 -11.88 17.97 23.12
C ARG A 150 -10.85 18.23 22.02
N ILE A 151 -10.68 17.29 21.08
CA ILE A 151 -9.66 17.38 20.02
C ILE A 151 -10.23 17.39 18.62
N VAL A 152 -11.48 16.92 18.43
CA VAL A 152 -12.09 16.75 17.10
C VAL A 152 -12.06 18.02 16.27
N ASP A 153 -12.42 19.16 16.86
CA ASP A 153 -12.39 20.45 16.16
C ASP A 153 -10.98 20.83 15.67
N HIS A 154 -9.95 20.47 16.44
CA HIS A 154 -8.55 20.76 16.08
C HIS A 154 -8.04 19.83 14.97
N LEU A 155 -8.57 18.60 14.89
CA LEU A 155 -8.24 17.69 13.79
C LEU A 155 -8.94 18.11 12.49
N ASP A 156 -10.09 18.79 12.55
CA ASP A 156 -10.79 19.33 11.38
C ASP A 156 -10.03 20.47 10.69
N GLU A 157 -9.17 21.17 11.44
CA GLU A 157 -8.29 22.22 10.94
C GLU A 157 -7.06 21.68 10.17
N CYS A 158 -6.84 20.35 10.16
CA CYS A 158 -5.75 19.72 9.41
C CYS A 158 -6.10 19.62 7.91
N GLU A 159 -5.14 19.90 7.03
CA GLU A 159 -5.35 19.88 5.58
C GLU A 159 -4.44 18.86 4.89
N ASP A 160 -3.12 19.04 5.01
CA ASP A 160 -2.10 18.25 4.29
C ASP A 160 -1.43 17.17 5.14
N GLN A 161 -1.63 17.21 6.47
CA GLN A 161 -1.00 16.28 7.40
C GLN A 161 -1.67 14.91 7.38
N GLN A 162 -0.88 13.85 7.52
CA GLN A 162 -1.41 12.51 7.72
C GLN A 162 -1.89 12.35 9.16
N VAL A 163 -3.20 12.24 9.36
CA VAL A 163 -3.81 12.20 10.70
C VAL A 163 -4.36 10.81 11.00
N ARG A 164 -3.88 10.21 12.08
CA ARG A 164 -4.24 8.86 12.49
C ARG A 164 -4.70 8.82 13.93
N LEU A 165 -5.88 8.24 14.11
CA LEU A 165 -6.57 8.23 15.39
C LEU A 165 -6.87 6.80 15.83
N ILE A 166 -6.43 6.46 17.04
CA ILE A 166 -6.93 5.31 17.78
C ILE A 166 -7.88 5.82 18.86
N VAL A 167 -9.11 5.30 18.87
CA VAL A 167 -10.07 5.54 19.95
C VAL A 167 -10.04 4.38 20.94
N SER A 168 -9.67 4.64 22.19
CA SER A 168 -9.66 3.65 23.28
C SER A 168 -10.91 3.76 24.17
N ASP A 169 -11.05 2.86 25.15
CA ASP A 169 -12.22 2.76 26.04
C ASP A 169 -13.56 2.48 25.31
N LEU A 170 -13.50 1.72 24.21
CA LEU A 170 -14.72 1.30 23.51
C LEU A 170 -15.39 0.11 24.23
N ALA A 171 -16.73 0.10 24.25
CA ALA A 171 -17.49 -0.96 24.91
C ALA A 171 -17.31 -2.31 24.17
N PRO A 172 -17.15 -3.45 24.89
CA PRO A 172 -16.98 -4.77 24.28
C PRO A 172 -18.15 -5.20 23.40
N GLU A 173 -19.36 -4.72 23.71
CA GLU A 173 -20.62 -5.09 23.04
C GLU A 173 -20.84 -4.34 21.71
N LEU A 174 -20.03 -3.32 21.40
CA LEU A 174 -20.01 -2.59 20.12
C LEU A 174 -19.07 -3.23 19.10
N ALA A 175 -18.47 -4.39 19.42
CA ALA A 175 -17.45 -5.03 18.60
C ALA A 175 -17.97 -5.66 17.28
N ASP A 176 -19.30 -5.87 17.16
CA ASP A 176 -19.94 -6.59 16.05
C ASP A 176 -20.93 -5.76 15.20
N VAL A 177 -21.14 -4.48 15.54
CA VAL A 177 -22.02 -3.54 14.83
C VAL A 177 -21.23 -2.27 14.54
N GLU A 178 -21.45 -1.61 13.39
CA GLU A 178 -20.83 -0.32 13.03
C GLU A 178 -20.66 0.56 14.27
N PHE A 179 -19.40 0.86 14.63
CA PHE A 179 -19.07 1.59 15.85
C PHE A 179 -19.66 3.00 15.76
N ASP A 180 -20.72 3.26 16.51
CA ASP A 180 -21.31 4.60 16.63
C ASP A 180 -20.47 5.42 17.61
N LEU A 181 -19.58 6.26 17.07
CA LEU A 181 -18.94 7.32 17.83
C LEU A 181 -19.98 8.44 17.97
N ASP A 182 -20.37 8.78 19.20
CA ASP A 182 -21.32 9.88 19.46
C ASP A 182 -20.84 11.21 18.83
N GLU A 183 -19.52 11.36 18.69
CA GLU A 183 -18.84 12.49 18.06
C GLU A 183 -18.48 12.16 16.60
N LYS A 184 -18.83 13.06 15.69
CA LYS A 184 -18.51 12.91 14.27
C LYS A 184 -17.05 13.25 14.02
N VAL A 185 -16.21 12.23 13.83
CA VAL A 185 -14.79 12.43 13.51
C VAL A 185 -14.63 13.07 12.12
N PRO A 186 -13.83 14.15 11.96
CA PRO A 186 -13.62 14.87 10.71
C PRO A 186 -13.17 14.00 9.54
N GLU A 187 -13.41 14.44 8.31
CA GLU A 187 -12.87 13.78 7.11
C GLU A 187 -11.34 13.96 7.00
N ALA A 188 -10.79 15.01 7.61
CA ALA A 188 -9.34 15.26 7.70
C ALA A 188 -8.57 14.13 8.41
N VAL A 189 -9.24 13.28 9.22
CA VAL A 189 -8.58 12.12 9.85
C VAL A 189 -8.48 10.96 8.85
N ASP A 190 -7.30 10.66 8.34
CA ASP A 190 -7.13 9.64 7.30
C ASP A 190 -7.54 8.23 7.72
N THR A 191 -7.15 7.82 8.92
CA THR A 191 -7.40 6.46 9.41
C THR A 191 -7.87 6.48 10.86
N ILE A 192 -8.91 5.70 11.13
CA ILE A 192 -9.46 5.52 12.46
C ILE A 192 -9.38 4.04 12.84
N ARG A 193 -8.84 3.75 14.02
CA ARG A 193 -8.91 2.44 14.67
C ARG A 193 -9.55 2.54 16.05
N GLY A 194 -10.07 1.43 16.56
CA GLY A 194 -10.72 1.35 17.87
C GLY A 194 -10.22 0.19 18.72
N THR A 195 -10.07 0.41 20.02
CA THR A 195 -9.70 -0.63 20.99
C THR A 195 -10.59 -0.58 22.24
N THR A 196 -10.82 -1.75 22.85
CA THR A 196 -11.59 -1.90 24.10
C THR A 196 -10.71 -1.72 25.34
N THR A 197 -9.40 -1.62 25.15
CA THR A 197 -8.43 -1.39 26.24
C THR A 197 -8.56 0.03 26.79
N THR A 198 -8.32 0.16 28.10
CA THR A 198 -8.24 1.47 28.75
C THR A 198 -6.85 2.03 28.62
N GLU A 199 -6.76 3.09 27.83
CA GLU A 199 -5.50 3.78 27.52
C GLU A 199 -5.55 5.22 27.98
N HIS A 200 -4.39 5.82 28.18
CA HIS A 200 -4.28 7.27 28.41
C HIS A 200 -4.16 8.01 27.09
N PHE A 201 -4.43 9.32 27.11
CA PHE A 201 -4.25 10.12 25.90
C PHE A 201 -2.76 10.24 25.57
N ALA A 202 -2.41 9.98 24.32
CA ALA A 202 -1.05 10.14 23.81
C ALA A 202 -1.09 10.74 22.40
N LEU A 203 -0.27 11.76 22.18
CA LEU A 203 -0.13 12.47 20.93
C LEU A 203 1.35 12.48 20.54
N SER A 204 1.65 12.09 19.30
CA SER A 204 2.95 12.26 18.67
C SER A 204 2.76 13.08 17.40
N VAL A 205 3.53 14.15 17.26
CA VAL A 205 3.52 15.04 16.08
C VAL A 205 4.92 15.04 15.46
N ASP A 206 4.99 14.64 14.19
CA ASP A 206 6.19 14.56 13.36
C ASP A 206 7.36 13.76 13.98
N ARG A 207 7.10 12.96 15.02
CA ARG A 207 8.10 12.33 15.91
C ARG A 207 9.10 13.30 16.59
N GLU A 208 8.84 14.60 16.54
CA GLU A 208 9.68 15.62 17.17
C GLU A 208 9.13 16.02 18.53
N ARG A 209 7.80 16.12 18.63
CA ARG A 209 7.11 16.56 19.85
C ARG A 209 5.98 15.61 20.20
N GLY A 210 5.66 15.52 21.48
CA GLY A 210 4.58 14.68 21.94
C GLY A 210 3.94 15.20 23.21
N LEU A 211 2.74 14.69 23.50
CA LEU A 211 2.03 14.97 24.72
C LEU A 211 1.39 13.69 25.24
N TYR A 212 1.67 13.37 26.49
CA TYR A 212 1.03 12.27 27.20
C TYR A 212 0.15 12.83 28.31
N TRP A 213 -1.15 12.59 28.24
CA TRP A 213 -2.11 13.08 29.21
C TRP A 213 -2.69 11.91 30.01
N SER A 214 -2.01 11.68 31.14
CA SER A 214 -2.38 10.69 32.14
C SER A 214 -3.67 11.13 32.82
N SER A 215 -4.67 10.26 32.77
CA SER A 215 -5.86 10.36 33.62
C SER A 215 -5.74 9.38 34.77
N ALA A 216 -6.19 9.76 35.97
CA ALA A 216 -6.18 8.83 37.09
C ALA A 216 -7.19 7.70 36.84
N SER A 217 -6.72 6.48 36.52
CA SER A 217 -7.59 5.31 36.42
C SER A 217 -7.01 4.11 37.17
N THR A 218 -7.18 4.10 38.49
CA THR A 218 -7.78 3.01 39.28
C THR A 218 -7.62 3.23 40.79
N GLY A 219 -8.75 3.40 41.48
CA GLY A 219 -8.89 3.00 42.89
C GLY A 219 -8.47 3.94 44.02
N GLN A 220 -7.51 4.87 43.86
CA GLN A 220 -7.12 5.79 44.94
C GLN A 220 -6.72 7.19 44.41
N SER A 221 -7.38 8.20 44.98
CA SER A 221 -7.31 9.66 44.75
C SER A 221 -8.04 10.24 43.53
N THR A 222 -9.07 11.03 43.83
CA THR A 222 -9.58 12.14 43.01
C THR A 222 -8.57 13.29 43.04
N ASP A 223 -8.36 13.95 41.90
CA ASP A 223 -7.42 15.07 41.61
C ASP A 223 -5.95 14.69 41.36
N ASP A 224 -5.63 14.48 40.07
CA ASP A 224 -4.77 15.39 39.30
C ASP A 224 -4.52 14.72 37.92
N ASP A 225 -5.26 15.12 36.89
CA ASP A 225 -4.88 14.83 35.51
C ASP A 225 -3.51 15.49 35.24
N ARG A 226 -2.61 14.77 34.57
CA ARG A 226 -1.24 15.25 34.33
C ARG A 226 -0.89 15.15 32.86
N GLY A 227 -0.51 16.29 32.29
CA GLY A 227 0.04 16.38 30.94
C GLY A 227 1.56 16.39 31.00
N PHE A 228 2.19 15.54 30.22
CA PHE A 228 3.62 15.51 30.01
C PHE A 228 3.87 15.96 28.59
N TYR A 229 4.32 17.19 28.42
CA TYR A 229 4.73 17.74 27.13
C TYR A 229 6.19 17.40 26.89
N ILE A 230 6.47 16.71 25.79
CA ILE A 230 7.75 16.08 25.52
C ILE A 230 8.37 16.79 24.32
N THR A 231 9.52 17.41 24.55
CA THR A 231 10.35 18.05 23.51
C THR A 231 11.60 17.24 23.18
N ASN A 232 11.94 16.23 24.00
CA ASN A 232 13.04 15.33 23.72
C ASN A 232 12.64 14.27 22.66
N PRO A 233 13.25 14.28 21.46
CA PRO A 233 12.86 13.36 20.38
C PRO A 233 13.02 11.88 20.72
N GLN A 234 13.96 11.51 21.61
CA GLN A 234 14.14 10.13 22.04
C GLN A 234 12.98 9.63 22.91
N LEU A 235 12.41 10.51 23.74
CA LEU A 235 11.22 10.19 24.52
C LEU A 235 9.96 10.21 23.65
N VAL A 236 9.88 11.13 22.68
CA VAL A 236 8.82 11.12 21.67
C VAL A 236 8.84 9.82 20.87
N LEU A 237 10.02 9.33 20.46
CA LEU A 237 10.14 8.05 19.76
C LEU A 237 9.64 6.86 20.60
N VAL A 238 9.83 6.88 21.92
CA VAL A 238 9.27 5.84 22.82
C VAL A 238 7.74 5.94 22.86
N LEU A 239 7.19 7.15 23.01
CA LEU A 239 5.75 7.38 22.99
C LEU A 239 5.14 6.96 21.63
N ASP A 240 5.80 7.35 20.54
CA ASP A 240 5.43 7.01 19.18
C ASP A 240 5.37 5.50 18.95
N ARG A 241 6.42 4.78 19.37
CA ARG A 241 6.46 3.31 19.28
C ARG A 241 5.44 2.65 20.18
N PHE A 242 5.14 3.20 21.35
CA PHE A 242 4.05 2.69 22.18
C PHE A 242 2.72 2.75 21.40
N ILE A 243 2.38 3.89 20.80
CA ILE A 243 1.14 4.02 20.03
C ILE A 243 1.18 3.14 18.78
N SER A 244 2.22 3.24 17.95
CA SER A 244 2.30 2.60 16.63
C SER A 244 2.64 1.11 16.64
N GLU A 245 3.40 0.62 17.61
CA GLU A 245 3.86 -0.77 17.67
C GLU A 245 3.13 -1.61 18.73
N SER A 246 2.54 -0.98 19.75
CA SER A 246 1.84 -1.72 20.83
C SER A 246 0.33 -1.63 20.72
N VAL A 247 -0.21 -0.42 20.50
CA VAL A 247 -1.68 -0.21 20.52
C VAL A 247 -2.28 -0.34 19.12
N TRP A 248 -1.65 0.26 18.10
CA TRP A 248 -2.15 0.26 16.73
C TRP A 248 -2.41 -1.15 16.16
N PRO A 249 -1.47 -2.12 16.26
CA PRO A 249 -1.67 -3.46 15.70
C PRO A 249 -2.76 -4.27 16.41
N LEU A 250 -3.07 -3.92 17.67
CA LEU A 250 -4.10 -4.58 18.47
C LEU A 250 -5.48 -3.90 18.36
N SER A 251 -5.54 -2.72 17.74
CA SER A 251 -6.79 -1.96 17.54
C SER A 251 -7.49 -2.42 16.27
N ARG A 252 -8.82 -2.40 16.19
CA ARG A 252 -9.59 -2.78 15.00
C ARG A 252 -9.74 -1.58 14.04
N PRO A 253 -9.64 -1.77 12.71
CA PRO A 253 -9.90 -0.69 11.75
C PRO A 253 -11.38 -0.28 11.76
N LEU A 254 -11.64 1.03 11.88
CA LEU A 254 -12.98 1.63 11.84
C LEU A 254 -13.21 2.39 10.52
N ARG A 255 -12.18 3.12 10.08
CA ARG A 255 -12.15 3.80 8.78
C ARG A 255 -10.75 3.66 8.21
N SER A 256 -10.68 3.18 6.98
CA SER A 256 -9.45 3.12 6.19
C SER A 256 -9.63 3.95 4.92
N ARG A 257 -8.56 4.56 4.44
CA ARG A 257 -8.54 5.35 3.21
C ARG A 257 -7.47 4.79 2.29
N ILE A 258 -7.71 4.84 0.98
CA ILE A 258 -6.66 4.60 -0.01
C ILE A 258 -5.84 5.90 -0.14
N PRO A 259 -4.52 5.87 0.08
CA PRO A 259 -3.70 7.07 0.04
C PRO A 259 -3.69 7.70 -1.36
N THR A 260 -3.59 9.03 -1.39
CA THR A 260 -3.33 9.80 -2.60
C THR A 260 -1.83 9.99 -2.76
N LEU A 261 -1.28 9.64 -3.93
CA LEU A 261 0.15 9.80 -4.21
C LEU A 261 0.44 11.17 -4.86
N PRO A 262 1.60 11.81 -4.58
CA PRO A 262 2.68 11.33 -3.72
C PRO A 262 2.31 11.41 -2.22
N GLN A 263 2.76 10.43 -1.44
CA GLN A 263 2.54 10.38 0.02
C GLN A 263 3.86 10.13 0.73
N GLN A 264 4.12 10.89 1.80
CA GLN A 264 5.29 10.71 2.66
C GLN A 264 4.89 10.04 3.97
N TYR A 265 5.79 9.23 4.51
CA TYR A 265 5.60 8.43 5.72
C TYR A 265 6.82 8.55 6.62
N LEU A 266 6.58 8.74 7.92
CA LEU A 266 7.62 8.65 8.95
C LEU A 266 7.79 7.23 9.49
N ARG A 267 6.76 6.37 9.42
CA ARG A 267 6.82 4.99 9.91
C ARG A 267 6.65 4.03 8.75
N ILE A 268 7.62 3.11 8.62
CA ILE A 268 7.62 2.11 7.54
C ILE A 268 6.35 1.25 7.54
N ARG A 269 5.78 0.93 8.70
CA ARG A 269 4.56 0.12 8.79
C ARG A 269 3.35 0.80 8.14
N ASP A 270 3.29 2.11 8.21
CA ASP A 270 2.20 2.88 7.60
C ASP A 270 2.34 2.89 6.09
N CYS A 271 3.57 3.15 5.62
CA CYS A 271 3.94 3.02 4.22
C CYS A 271 3.57 1.62 3.69
N LEU A 272 3.93 0.57 4.44
CA LEU A 272 3.67 -0.82 4.06
C LEU A 272 2.17 -1.19 4.06
N SER A 273 1.40 -0.69 5.03
CA SER A 273 -0.06 -0.85 5.06
C SER A 273 -0.68 -0.26 3.79
N ASP A 274 -0.31 0.97 3.47
CA ASP A 274 -0.77 1.69 2.29
C ASP A 274 -0.29 1.05 0.98
N LEU A 275 0.96 0.58 0.92
CA LEU A 275 1.48 -0.18 -0.22
C LEU A 275 0.72 -1.49 -0.43
N SER A 276 0.31 -2.17 0.64
CA SER A 276 -0.52 -3.38 0.54
C SER A 276 -1.83 -3.09 -0.19
N ASP A 277 -2.50 -1.99 0.14
CA ASP A 277 -3.74 -1.58 -0.51
C ASP A 277 -3.52 -1.07 -1.94
N LEU A 278 -2.50 -0.25 -2.17
CA LEU A 278 -2.16 0.26 -3.50
C LEU A 278 -1.81 -0.86 -4.48
N THR A 279 -1.08 -1.88 -4.03
CA THR A 279 -0.59 -2.97 -4.89
C THR A 279 -1.62 -4.04 -5.18
N ASN A 280 -2.78 -4.01 -4.50
CA ASN A 280 -3.95 -4.78 -4.91
C ASN A 280 -4.56 -4.24 -6.22
N ALA A 281 -4.44 -2.93 -6.46
CA ALA A 281 -4.99 -2.26 -7.64
C ALA A 281 -3.93 -1.96 -8.72
N ARG A 282 -2.65 -1.95 -8.35
CA ARG A 282 -1.55 -1.48 -9.19
C ARG A 282 -0.36 -2.45 -9.16
N PRO A 283 0.35 -2.67 -10.28
CA PRO A 283 1.61 -3.40 -10.27
C PRO A 283 2.65 -2.76 -9.35
N LEU A 284 3.51 -3.56 -8.72
CA LEU A 284 4.59 -3.07 -7.85
C LEU A 284 5.51 -2.08 -8.57
N ASP A 285 5.78 -2.33 -9.86
CA ASP A 285 6.70 -1.52 -10.66
C ASP A 285 6.13 -0.18 -11.14
N SER A 286 4.85 0.11 -10.88
CA SER A 286 4.29 1.46 -11.07
C SER A 286 4.47 2.35 -9.84
N ILE A 287 5.23 1.90 -8.84
CA ILE A 287 5.46 2.62 -7.60
C ILE A 287 6.94 2.93 -7.47
N THR A 288 7.26 4.21 -7.35
CA THR A 288 8.60 4.70 -7.02
C THR A 288 8.63 5.06 -5.53
N VAL A 289 9.69 4.64 -4.84
CA VAL A 289 9.92 4.96 -3.43
C VAL A 289 11.22 5.72 -3.32
N GLU A 290 11.14 6.90 -2.71
CA GLU A 290 12.27 7.72 -2.28
C GLU A 290 12.39 7.59 -0.76
N PHE A 291 13.59 7.48 -0.21
CA PHE A 291 13.79 7.44 1.23
C PHE A 291 15.03 8.22 1.66
N GLU A 292 14.97 8.79 2.85
CA GLU A 292 16.09 9.40 3.57
C GLU A 292 16.34 8.60 4.85
N GLY A 293 17.60 8.32 5.16
CA GLY A 293 17.98 7.54 6.34
C GLY A 293 19.47 7.23 6.38
N TYR A 294 19.85 6.02 6.78
CA TYR A 294 21.26 5.61 6.89
C TYR A 294 21.53 4.19 6.43
N ASP A 295 22.75 3.96 5.94
CA ASP A 295 23.31 2.62 5.67
C ASP A 295 23.53 1.90 7.02
N THR A 296 22.95 0.71 7.19
CA THR A 296 22.98 0.01 8.48
C THR A 296 24.35 -0.59 8.83
N ARG A 297 25.23 -0.72 7.83
CA ARG A 297 26.59 -1.25 7.98
C ARG A 297 27.61 -0.13 8.23
N THR A 298 27.52 0.99 7.51
CA THR A 298 28.48 2.11 7.65
C THR A 298 28.01 3.17 8.65
N GLY A 299 26.69 3.33 8.82
CA GLY A 299 26.08 4.40 9.59
C GLY A 299 26.10 5.77 8.88
N GLU A 300 26.43 5.81 7.59
CA GLU A 300 26.42 7.04 6.80
C GLU A 300 24.99 7.41 6.37
N GLU A 301 24.67 8.70 6.38
CA GLU A 301 23.40 9.23 5.88
C GLU A 301 23.28 8.99 4.37
N VAL A 302 22.07 8.62 3.92
CA VAL A 302 21.79 8.30 2.54
C VAL A 302 20.41 8.81 2.13
N GLN A 303 20.31 9.27 0.89
CA GLN A 303 19.05 9.53 0.21
C GLN A 303 19.06 8.79 -1.12
N GLU A 304 18.13 7.87 -1.30
CA GLU A 304 18.03 7.07 -2.52
C GLU A 304 16.59 7.04 -3.03
N THR A 305 16.47 6.78 -4.33
CA THR A 305 15.18 6.57 -4.99
C THR A 305 15.23 5.30 -5.81
N GLY A 306 14.20 4.48 -5.73
CA GLY A 306 14.12 3.24 -6.49
C GLY A 306 12.70 2.80 -6.80
N THR A 307 12.56 1.92 -7.80
CA THR A 307 11.28 1.29 -8.12
C THR A 307 10.99 0.16 -7.13
N LEU A 308 9.75 0.11 -6.63
CA LEU A 308 9.31 -0.94 -5.71
C LEU A 308 9.38 -2.32 -6.39
N SER A 309 10.17 -3.21 -5.82
CA SER A 309 10.32 -4.59 -6.30
C SER A 309 9.54 -5.59 -5.45
N ARG A 310 9.53 -5.39 -4.13
CA ARG A 310 8.86 -6.23 -3.15
C ARG A 310 8.66 -5.42 -1.86
N PHE A 311 7.70 -5.81 -1.05
CA PHE A 311 7.68 -5.43 0.35
C PHE A 311 7.26 -6.62 1.20
N TYR A 312 7.57 -6.55 2.49
CA TYR A 312 7.15 -7.53 3.48
C TYR A 312 6.52 -6.81 4.67
N TYR A 313 5.27 -7.18 4.94
CA TYR A 313 4.48 -6.66 6.04
C TYR A 313 3.61 -7.77 6.61
N ALA A 314 3.62 -7.88 7.93
CA ALA A 314 2.61 -8.62 8.68
C ALA A 314 2.37 -7.86 9.98
N GLU A 315 1.11 -7.62 10.31
CA GLU A 315 0.69 -6.77 11.44
C GLU A 315 1.34 -7.20 12.78
N TYR A 316 1.61 -8.50 12.93
CA TYR A 316 2.22 -9.11 14.12
C TYR A 316 3.65 -9.64 13.93
N ASP A 317 4.27 -9.49 12.75
CA ASP A 317 5.71 -9.79 12.59
C ASP A 317 6.51 -8.53 12.91
N ARG A 318 7.68 -8.69 13.54
CA ARG A 318 8.61 -7.58 13.77
C ARG A 318 9.29 -7.12 12.48
N ARG A 319 9.36 -7.98 11.47
CA ARG A 319 9.98 -7.69 10.17
C ARG A 319 9.06 -6.81 9.34
N ALA A 320 9.58 -5.65 8.95
CA ALA A 320 8.92 -4.68 8.11
C ALA A 320 9.99 -4.11 7.17
N SER A 321 9.90 -4.43 5.88
CA SER A 321 10.95 -4.06 4.93
C SER A 321 10.39 -3.83 3.53
N ILE A 322 10.94 -2.85 2.83
CA ILE A 322 10.72 -2.61 1.41
C ILE A 322 11.98 -3.07 0.65
N THR A 323 11.80 -3.64 -0.54
CA THR A 323 12.91 -3.95 -1.45
C THR A 323 12.78 -3.09 -2.69
N LEU A 324 13.78 -2.25 -2.92
CA LEU A 324 13.82 -1.27 -4.01
C LEU A 324 14.86 -1.66 -5.04
N ASN A 325 14.58 -1.34 -6.29
CA ASN A 325 15.57 -1.32 -7.35
C ASN A 325 16.06 0.13 -7.52
N VAL A 326 17.22 0.45 -6.94
CA VAL A 326 17.82 1.79 -6.98
C VAL A 326 18.79 1.81 -8.16
N GLY A 327 18.37 2.34 -9.31
CA GLY A 327 19.15 2.24 -10.54
C GLY A 327 18.86 3.36 -11.54
N ASP A 328 19.55 4.50 -11.34
CA ASP A 328 19.88 5.52 -12.35
C ASP A 328 21.10 6.34 -11.84
N ARG A 329 22.20 5.66 -11.46
CA ARG A 329 23.52 6.29 -11.36
C ARG A 329 24.31 5.88 -12.59
N GLU A 330 24.65 6.84 -13.45
CA GLU A 330 25.29 6.64 -14.76
C GLU A 330 26.64 5.87 -14.73
N ASP A 331 27.16 5.46 -13.56
CA ASP A 331 28.50 4.89 -13.41
C ASP A 331 28.65 3.66 -12.48
N GLU A 332 27.57 3.03 -11.97
CA GLU A 332 27.71 1.82 -11.13
C GLU A 332 27.03 0.57 -11.71
N ALA A 333 27.84 -0.50 -11.78
CA ALA A 333 27.61 -1.76 -12.49
C ALA A 333 26.83 -2.80 -11.66
N GLU A 334 25.78 -2.40 -10.95
CA GLU A 334 24.81 -3.32 -10.33
C GLU A 334 23.41 -2.73 -10.49
N SER A 335 22.37 -3.57 -10.56
CA SER A 335 21.02 -3.17 -10.16
C SER A 335 20.93 -3.58 -8.70
N PRO A 336 21.31 -2.72 -7.74
CA PRO A 336 21.33 -3.09 -6.34
C PRO A 336 19.86 -3.16 -5.90
N LEU A 337 19.35 -4.39 -5.81
CA LEU A 337 18.17 -4.61 -5.01
C LEU A 337 18.57 -4.36 -3.58
N VAL A 338 18.07 -3.27 -3.02
CA VAL A 338 18.38 -2.87 -1.65
C VAL A 338 17.15 -3.07 -0.78
N THR A 339 17.38 -3.50 0.44
CA THR A 339 16.35 -3.63 1.46
C THR A 339 16.36 -2.41 2.38
N VAL A 340 15.17 -1.86 2.63
CA VAL A 340 14.96 -0.66 3.42
C VAL A 340 14.01 -1.02 4.56
N GLY A 341 14.50 -0.93 5.80
CA GLY A 341 13.73 -1.06 7.03
C GLY A 341 13.30 0.31 7.57
N GLY A 342 12.52 0.32 8.64
CA GLY A 342 12.19 1.56 9.36
C GLY A 342 13.29 1.98 10.34
N ILE A 343 13.09 3.12 11.01
CA ILE A 343 14.02 3.64 12.02
C ILE A 343 14.45 2.57 13.05
N GLY A 344 15.77 2.39 13.19
CA GLY A 344 16.40 1.44 14.11
C GLY A 344 16.53 0.01 13.57
N SER A 345 16.21 -0.22 12.29
CA SER A 345 16.46 -1.50 11.61
C SER A 345 17.96 -1.79 11.52
N ARG A 346 18.31 -3.07 11.59
CA ARG A 346 19.70 -3.57 11.59
C ARG A 346 19.94 -4.75 10.66
N THR A 347 18.86 -5.28 10.08
CA THR A 347 18.88 -6.49 9.25
C THR A 347 18.85 -6.15 7.76
N GLU A 348 18.17 -5.07 7.42
CA GLU A 348 18.05 -4.49 6.09
C GLU A 348 19.30 -3.66 5.75
N ASP A 349 19.54 -3.43 4.45
CA ASP A 349 20.71 -2.67 3.97
C ASP A 349 20.66 -1.20 4.42
N PHE A 350 19.45 -0.62 4.43
CA PHE A 350 19.20 0.74 4.88
C PHE A 350 18.09 0.79 5.94
N ALA A 351 18.15 1.80 6.81
CA ALA A 351 17.05 2.16 7.70
C ALA A 351 16.57 3.57 7.33
N ALA A 352 15.30 3.70 6.98
CA ALA A 352 14.69 4.96 6.58
C ALA A 352 14.08 5.70 7.78
N ASP A 353 14.36 6.99 7.83
CA ASP A 353 13.72 7.96 8.72
C ASP A 353 12.47 8.56 8.06
N THR A 354 12.54 8.81 6.75
CA THR A 354 11.39 9.24 5.92
C THR A 354 11.29 8.39 4.66
N ILE A 355 10.06 8.10 4.23
CA ILE A 355 9.76 7.32 3.03
C ILE A 355 8.70 8.04 2.21
N THR A 356 8.99 8.39 0.97
CA THR A 356 8.05 9.01 0.04
C THR A 356 7.67 8.03 -1.06
N VAL A 357 6.39 7.71 -1.15
CA VAL A 357 5.82 6.85 -2.19
C VAL A 357 5.22 7.74 -3.29
N ARG A 358 5.57 7.46 -4.54
CA ARG A 358 5.05 8.14 -5.72
C ARG A 358 4.54 7.13 -6.72
N GLU A 359 3.55 7.53 -7.52
CA GLU A 359 3.26 6.78 -8.74
C GLU A 359 4.40 7.04 -9.73
N THR A 360 4.93 5.99 -10.32
CA THR A 360 5.93 6.09 -11.36
C THR A 360 5.29 6.80 -12.55
N VAL A 361 5.56 8.10 -12.71
CA VAL A 361 5.30 8.84 -13.95
C VAL A 361 6.41 8.46 -14.92
N GLU A 362 6.46 7.19 -15.32
CA GLU A 362 7.17 6.85 -16.54
C GLU A 362 6.33 7.37 -17.70
N ARG A 363 7.01 8.01 -18.66
CA ARG A 363 6.46 8.39 -19.96
C ARG A 363 6.07 7.13 -20.77
N THR A 364 5.18 6.28 -20.27
CA THR A 364 4.31 5.54 -21.17
C THR A 364 3.44 6.60 -21.80
N SER A 365 3.77 7.03 -23.02
CA SER A 365 2.81 7.79 -23.79
C SER A 365 1.52 6.99 -23.77
N ASP A 366 0.40 7.60 -23.37
CA ASP A 366 -0.91 6.95 -23.48
C ASP A 366 -1.12 6.42 -24.90
N SER A 367 -0.45 7.04 -25.89
CA SER A 367 -0.35 6.55 -27.26
C SER A 367 0.58 5.33 -27.47
N LEU A 368 0.08 4.38 -28.26
CA LEU A 368 0.82 3.22 -28.77
C LEU A 368 2.10 3.64 -29.51
N ASN A 369 3.27 3.09 -29.17
CA ASN A 369 4.55 3.42 -29.80
C ASN A 369 4.67 2.89 -31.25
N GLN A 370 5.64 3.37 -32.02
CA GLN A 370 5.78 3.01 -33.44
C GLN A 370 6.11 1.52 -33.66
N GLU A 371 6.99 0.95 -32.84
CA GLU A 371 7.39 -0.46 -32.92
C GLU A 371 6.17 -1.38 -32.71
N THR A 372 5.38 -1.14 -31.67
CA THR A 372 4.16 -1.90 -31.38
C THR A 372 3.10 -1.71 -32.48
N ARG A 373 2.98 -0.52 -33.08
CA ARG A 373 2.09 -0.29 -34.24
C ARG A 373 2.49 -1.14 -35.44
N GLU A 374 3.78 -1.25 -35.71
CA GLU A 374 4.28 -2.07 -36.81
C GLU A 374 4.03 -3.56 -36.55
N HIS A 375 4.34 -4.03 -35.34
CA HIS A 375 4.05 -5.41 -34.94
C HIS A 375 2.55 -5.74 -34.98
N LEU A 376 1.68 -4.81 -34.58
CA LEU A 376 0.24 -4.96 -34.67
C LEU A 376 -0.25 -5.04 -36.12
N ARG A 377 0.30 -4.23 -37.02
CA ARG A 377 0.00 -4.30 -38.46
C ARG A 377 0.40 -5.67 -39.02
N THR A 378 1.62 -6.12 -38.74
CA THR A 378 2.11 -7.43 -39.18
C THR A 378 1.26 -8.56 -38.61
N CYS A 379 0.89 -8.50 -37.33
CA CYS A 379 0.00 -9.47 -36.70
C CYS A 379 -1.36 -9.58 -37.42
N ARG A 380 -1.95 -8.45 -37.84
CA ARG A 380 -3.21 -8.43 -38.62
C ARG A 380 -3.05 -9.06 -40.00
N GLU A 381 -1.91 -8.86 -40.65
CA GLU A 381 -1.61 -9.41 -41.98
C GLU A 381 -1.33 -10.92 -41.94
N GLU A 382 -0.71 -11.39 -40.87
CA GLU A 382 -0.31 -12.79 -40.68
C GLU A 382 -1.38 -13.66 -40.01
N LEU A 383 -2.47 -13.06 -39.50
CA LEU A 383 -3.58 -13.81 -38.92
C LEU A 383 -4.11 -14.87 -39.90
N PRO A 384 -4.15 -16.16 -39.51
CA PRO A 384 -4.54 -17.23 -40.44
C PRO A 384 -5.98 -17.02 -40.88
N GLY A 385 -6.31 -17.29 -42.15
CA GLY A 385 -7.70 -17.20 -42.63
C GLY A 385 -8.66 -18.13 -41.87
N GLN A 386 -8.16 -19.29 -41.44
CA GLN A 386 -8.89 -20.28 -40.65
C GLN A 386 -7.98 -20.86 -39.56
N PHE A 387 -8.43 -20.78 -38.31
CA PHE A 387 -7.82 -21.45 -37.16
C PHE A 387 -8.18 -22.94 -37.14
N GLY A 388 -7.34 -23.76 -36.49
CA GLY A 388 -7.63 -25.18 -36.25
C GLY A 388 -7.28 -26.12 -37.41
N THR A 389 -6.29 -25.77 -38.22
CA THR A 389 -5.84 -26.58 -39.37
C THR A 389 -4.56 -27.37 -39.12
N LYS A 390 -3.98 -27.23 -37.92
CA LYS A 390 -2.69 -27.81 -37.53
C LYS A 390 -2.85 -28.66 -36.26
N SER A 391 -1.91 -29.56 -36.03
CA SER A 391 -1.80 -30.32 -34.79
C SER A 391 -0.79 -29.67 -33.83
N VAL A 392 -1.08 -29.72 -32.53
CA VAL A 392 -0.24 -29.17 -31.46
C VAL A 392 -0.12 -30.19 -30.33
N VAL A 393 1.08 -30.32 -29.77
CA VAL A 393 1.33 -31.17 -28.60
C VAL A 393 1.65 -30.30 -27.39
N THR A 394 0.99 -30.58 -26.27
CA THR A 394 1.27 -29.92 -24.98
C THR A 394 1.63 -30.95 -23.92
N GLY A 395 2.69 -30.67 -23.17
CA GLY A 395 3.17 -31.50 -22.08
C GLY A 395 3.99 -30.69 -21.07
N PHE A 396 4.48 -31.24 -19.98
CA PHE A 396 3.93 -32.42 -19.30
C PHE A 396 3.25 -32.05 -17.98
N ASP A 397 3.14 -30.76 -17.65
CA ASP A 397 2.58 -30.31 -16.38
C ASP A 397 1.05 -30.30 -16.39
N ALA A 398 0.45 -31.14 -15.56
CA ALA A 398 -1.00 -31.28 -15.42
C ALA A 398 -1.40 -31.61 -13.97
N PHE A 399 -2.47 -30.98 -13.50
CA PHE A 399 -3.08 -31.27 -12.20
C PHE A 399 -4.58 -31.00 -12.23
N VAL A 400 -5.28 -31.37 -11.16
CA VAL A 400 -6.70 -31.07 -10.96
C VAL A 400 -6.85 -30.12 -9.79
N ASP A 401 -7.38 -28.93 -10.07
CA ASP A 401 -7.74 -27.96 -9.05
C ASP A 401 -9.11 -28.32 -8.46
N ARG A 402 -9.15 -28.47 -7.14
CA ARG A 402 -10.35 -28.69 -6.34
C ARG A 402 -10.73 -27.36 -5.71
N MET A 403 -11.73 -26.70 -6.28
CA MET A 403 -12.19 -25.40 -5.78
C MET A 403 -12.89 -25.59 -4.43
N ARG A 404 -12.38 -24.90 -3.40
CA ARG A 404 -12.82 -24.98 -2.01
C ARG A 404 -13.37 -23.64 -1.53
N ASP A 405 -14.56 -23.70 -0.95
CA ASP A 405 -15.12 -22.63 -0.15
C ASP A 405 -14.91 -23.00 1.33
N VAL A 406 -14.20 -22.15 2.07
CA VAL A 406 -14.00 -22.34 3.52
C VAL A 406 -15.32 -22.12 4.24
N ILE A 407 -15.67 -23.04 5.13
CA ILE A 407 -16.89 -23.00 5.92
C ILE A 407 -16.59 -22.31 7.25
N ASP A 408 -17.38 -21.28 7.57
CA ASP A 408 -17.31 -20.54 8.82
C ASP A 408 -18.21 -21.18 9.88
N GLU A 409 -19.51 -21.27 9.58
CA GLU A 409 -20.53 -21.84 10.46
C GLU A 409 -21.54 -22.71 9.71
N TRP A 410 -22.07 -23.70 10.42
CA TRP A 410 -23.17 -24.54 9.97
C TRP A 410 -24.50 -24.05 10.57
N THR A 411 -25.43 -23.63 9.71
CA THR A 411 -26.79 -23.23 10.08
C THR A 411 -27.81 -24.11 9.33
N ASN A 412 -28.74 -23.51 8.56
CA ASN A 412 -29.60 -24.21 7.58
C ASN A 412 -28.88 -24.30 6.22
N GLY A 413 -27.63 -24.76 6.25
CA GLY A 413 -26.64 -24.66 5.17
C GLY A 413 -25.26 -24.38 5.76
N TYR A 414 -24.32 -23.92 4.94
CA TYR A 414 -23.05 -23.40 5.41
C TYR A 414 -22.92 -21.92 5.04
N HIS A 415 -22.32 -21.13 5.92
CA HIS A 415 -21.84 -19.79 5.60
C HIS A 415 -20.40 -19.87 5.12
N GLN A 416 -20.15 -19.32 3.93
CA GLN A 416 -18.80 -19.25 3.37
C GLN A 416 -18.00 -18.14 4.04
N GLN A 417 -16.79 -18.46 4.49
CA GLN A 417 -15.79 -17.45 4.82
C GLN A 417 -15.21 -16.88 3.52
N THR A 418 -15.46 -15.58 3.28
CA THR A 418 -15.02 -14.91 2.04
C THR A 418 -13.88 -13.93 2.26
N GLU A 419 -13.55 -13.59 3.50
CA GLU A 419 -12.51 -12.63 3.87
C GLU A 419 -11.31 -13.37 4.45
N PHE A 420 -10.11 -13.12 3.91
CA PHE A 420 -8.91 -13.81 4.35
C PHE A 420 -8.52 -13.47 5.79
N GLU A 421 -8.76 -12.23 6.24
CA GLU A 421 -8.47 -11.82 7.62
C GLU A 421 -9.27 -12.60 8.66
N LYS A 422 -10.56 -12.86 8.41
CA LYS A 422 -11.38 -13.67 9.33
C LYS A 422 -10.88 -15.12 9.39
N PHE A 423 -10.43 -15.66 8.27
CA PHE A 423 -9.79 -16.97 8.25
C PHE A 423 -8.46 -16.97 9.05
N LYS A 424 -7.66 -15.91 8.98
CA LYS A 424 -6.47 -15.77 9.82
C LYS A 424 -6.83 -15.69 11.30
N GLN A 425 -7.85 -14.90 11.65
CA GLN A 425 -8.32 -14.75 13.02
C GLN A 425 -8.73 -16.10 13.63
N SER A 426 -9.43 -16.95 12.88
CA SER A 426 -9.83 -18.27 13.38
C SER A 426 -8.64 -19.20 13.69
N LEU A 427 -7.52 -19.04 12.97
CA LEU A 427 -6.27 -19.76 13.28
C LEU A 427 -5.60 -19.24 14.57
N PHE A 428 -5.66 -17.94 14.84
CA PHE A 428 -5.15 -17.35 16.09
C PHE A 428 -6.02 -17.74 17.30
N GLU A 429 -7.34 -17.69 17.16
CA GLU A 429 -8.27 -18.16 18.19
C GLU A 429 -8.08 -19.64 18.51
N PHE A 430 -7.75 -20.44 17.49
CA PHE A 430 -7.35 -21.82 17.68
C PHE A 430 -6.11 -21.94 18.58
N ASP A 431 -5.03 -21.22 18.28
CA ASP A 431 -3.77 -21.26 19.06
C ASP A 431 -3.99 -20.89 20.54
N ALA A 432 -4.96 -19.98 20.79
CA ALA A 432 -5.38 -19.58 22.14
C ALA A 432 -6.31 -20.59 22.84
N SER A 433 -6.74 -21.67 22.17
CA SER A 433 -7.71 -22.63 22.68
C SER A 433 -7.09 -24.03 22.91
N GLU A 434 -7.63 -24.80 23.86
CA GLU A 434 -7.28 -26.22 24.03
C GLU A 434 -7.98 -27.15 23.02
N ARG A 435 -8.70 -26.60 22.03
CA ARG A 435 -9.46 -27.38 21.04
C ARG A 435 -8.56 -27.72 19.86
N THR A 436 -8.68 -28.93 19.32
CA THR A 436 -8.05 -29.28 18.04
C THR A 436 -8.58 -28.36 16.93
N PRO A 437 -7.71 -27.78 16.07
CA PRO A 437 -8.19 -26.90 15.01
C PRO A 437 -9.01 -27.72 14.04
N ARG A 438 -10.15 -27.19 13.64
CA ARG A 438 -10.98 -27.80 12.61
C ARG A 438 -11.28 -26.77 11.55
N ILE A 439 -10.72 -26.98 10.36
CA ILE A 439 -11.03 -26.21 9.18
C ILE A 439 -11.89 -27.12 8.30
N GLU A 440 -13.09 -26.64 7.96
CA GLU A 440 -14.00 -27.34 7.08
C GLU A 440 -14.15 -26.56 5.78
N TRP A 441 -14.36 -27.27 4.68
CA TRP A 441 -14.61 -26.64 3.39
C TRP A 441 -15.57 -27.47 2.54
N ALA A 442 -16.31 -26.78 1.67
CA ALA A 442 -17.12 -27.40 0.64
C ALA A 442 -16.35 -27.44 -0.69
N GLN A 443 -16.42 -28.56 -1.42
CA GLN A 443 -15.98 -28.60 -2.81
C GLN A 443 -17.05 -27.98 -3.71
N THR A 444 -16.70 -26.95 -4.47
CA THR A 444 -17.65 -26.30 -5.40
C THR A 444 -17.49 -26.77 -6.82
N SER A 445 -16.26 -26.89 -7.32
CA SER A 445 -15.95 -27.43 -8.65
C SER A 445 -14.60 -28.15 -8.67
N THR A 446 -14.38 -28.91 -9.74
CA THR A 446 -13.05 -29.42 -10.11
C THR A 446 -12.74 -29.05 -11.54
N GLU A 447 -11.51 -28.59 -11.77
CA GLU A 447 -11.05 -28.03 -13.03
C GLU A 447 -9.66 -28.60 -13.37
N PRO A 448 -9.40 -28.92 -14.64
CA PRO A 448 -8.04 -29.28 -15.06
C PRO A 448 -7.16 -28.02 -15.02
N GLY A 449 -5.98 -28.16 -14.43
CA GLY A 449 -4.98 -27.10 -14.28
C GLY A 449 -3.62 -27.54 -14.80
N GLY A 450 -2.68 -26.58 -14.78
CA GLY A 450 -1.33 -26.75 -15.28
C GLY A 450 -1.18 -26.34 -16.74
N HIS A 451 0.07 -26.32 -17.20
CA HIS A 451 0.41 -25.90 -18.56
C HIS A 451 -0.39 -26.66 -19.63
N VAL A 452 -0.52 -27.97 -19.46
CA VAL A 452 -1.27 -28.87 -20.36
C VAL A 452 -2.73 -28.42 -20.51
N ALA A 453 -3.37 -28.06 -19.40
CA ALA A 453 -4.77 -27.63 -19.42
C ALA A 453 -4.93 -26.24 -20.03
N HIS A 454 -4.11 -25.27 -19.63
CA HIS A 454 -4.24 -23.87 -20.06
C HIS A 454 -3.92 -23.67 -21.55
N SER A 455 -2.82 -24.26 -22.02
CA SER A 455 -2.48 -24.25 -23.45
C SER A 455 -3.48 -25.06 -24.25
N GLY A 456 -3.80 -26.28 -23.79
CA GLY A 456 -4.76 -27.16 -24.45
C GLY A 456 -6.14 -26.53 -24.63
N GLN A 457 -6.65 -25.79 -23.64
CA GLN A 457 -7.97 -25.15 -23.71
C GLN A 457 -8.03 -24.04 -24.77
N THR A 458 -6.94 -23.28 -24.92
CA THR A 458 -6.83 -22.22 -25.93
C THR A 458 -6.89 -22.81 -27.34
N PHE A 459 -6.07 -23.85 -27.61
CA PHE A 459 -6.05 -24.52 -28.92
C PHE A 459 -7.35 -25.30 -29.20
N ALA A 460 -7.88 -26.03 -28.22
CA ALA A 460 -9.13 -26.77 -28.37
C ALA A 460 -10.31 -25.83 -28.65
N GLY A 461 -10.38 -24.67 -27.97
CA GLY A 461 -11.41 -23.65 -28.20
C GLY A 461 -11.36 -23.05 -29.61
N LEU A 462 -10.17 -22.96 -30.21
CA LEU A 462 -9.98 -22.51 -31.59
C LEU A 462 -10.12 -23.63 -32.63
N GLY A 463 -10.33 -24.88 -32.18
CA GLY A 463 -10.61 -26.05 -33.02
C GLY A 463 -9.38 -26.74 -33.60
N TYR A 464 -8.21 -26.62 -32.97
CA TYR A 464 -7.01 -27.38 -33.34
C TYR A 464 -7.13 -28.83 -32.90
N ASP A 465 -6.33 -29.69 -33.56
CA ASP A 465 -6.06 -31.05 -33.12
C ASP A 465 -4.96 -31.01 -32.04
N VAL A 466 -5.30 -31.34 -30.81
CA VAL A 466 -4.44 -31.20 -29.64
C VAL A 466 -4.16 -32.56 -29.05
N THR A 467 -2.88 -32.88 -28.88
CA THR A 467 -2.45 -34.00 -28.06
C THR A 467 -1.93 -33.48 -26.72
N LEU A 468 -2.59 -33.90 -25.64
CA LEU A 468 -2.25 -33.53 -24.27
C LEU A 468 -1.53 -34.70 -23.61
N ILE A 469 -0.26 -34.53 -23.28
CA ILE A 469 0.59 -35.57 -22.66
C ILE A 469 0.97 -35.13 -21.26
N GLY A 470 0.73 -35.96 -20.24
CA GLY A 470 1.14 -35.64 -18.87
C GLY A 470 0.50 -36.54 -17.82
N PRO A 471 0.65 -36.24 -16.52
CA PRO A 471 0.10 -37.02 -15.42
C PRO A 471 -1.41 -36.73 -15.31
N LEU A 472 -2.17 -37.26 -16.27
CA LEU A 472 -3.61 -37.01 -16.40
C LEU A 472 -4.44 -37.96 -15.52
N GLY A 473 -3.79 -38.93 -14.84
CA GLY A 473 -4.41 -39.94 -14.00
C GLY A 473 -4.39 -41.34 -14.63
N THR A 474 -4.40 -42.38 -13.79
CA THR A 474 -4.52 -43.77 -14.23
C THR A 474 -5.67 -44.45 -13.49
N PRO A 475 -6.88 -44.56 -14.08
CA PRO A 475 -7.26 -44.06 -15.42
C PRO A 475 -7.36 -42.53 -15.47
N ILE A 476 -7.32 -41.93 -16.68
CA ILE A 476 -7.39 -40.47 -16.87
C ILE A 476 -8.52 -39.84 -16.04
N ALA A 477 -8.27 -38.71 -15.39
CA ALA A 477 -9.26 -38.04 -14.54
C ALA A 477 -10.44 -37.52 -15.37
N SER A 478 -11.62 -37.49 -14.76
CA SER A 478 -12.86 -37.12 -15.42
C SER A 478 -12.88 -35.67 -15.91
N GLU A 479 -12.11 -34.81 -15.23
CA GLU A 479 -11.94 -33.39 -15.46
C GLU A 479 -11.27 -33.14 -16.81
N PHE A 480 -10.15 -33.82 -17.09
CA PHE A 480 -9.48 -33.78 -18.39
C PHE A 480 -10.38 -34.35 -19.49
N ARG A 481 -11.01 -35.52 -19.28
CA ARG A 481 -11.94 -36.09 -20.28
C ARG A 481 -13.10 -35.16 -20.59
N ARG A 482 -13.63 -34.46 -19.58
CA ARG A 482 -14.77 -33.53 -19.73
C ARG A 482 -14.36 -32.29 -20.51
N ALA A 483 -13.20 -31.72 -20.21
CA ALA A 483 -12.69 -30.51 -20.86
C ALA A 483 -12.20 -30.77 -22.29
N PHE A 484 -11.63 -31.93 -22.56
CA PHE A 484 -10.92 -32.26 -23.79
C PHE A 484 -11.53 -33.44 -24.56
N ARG A 485 -12.86 -33.53 -24.61
CA ARG A 485 -13.61 -34.69 -25.16
C ARG A 485 -13.24 -35.09 -26.59
N ASN A 486 -12.82 -34.14 -27.41
CA ASN A 486 -12.52 -34.32 -28.83
C ASN A 486 -11.01 -34.26 -29.12
N GLN A 487 -10.18 -34.38 -28.08
CA GLN A 487 -8.72 -34.25 -28.18
C GLN A 487 -8.06 -35.56 -27.74
N THR A 488 -6.80 -35.73 -28.12
CA THR A 488 -6.01 -36.91 -27.76
C THR A 488 -5.42 -36.71 -26.36
N LEU A 489 -5.69 -37.65 -25.45
CA LEU A 489 -5.20 -37.62 -24.06
C LEU A 489 -4.26 -38.79 -23.82
N VAL A 490 -3.00 -38.49 -23.52
CA VAL A 490 -1.94 -39.48 -23.25
C VAL A 490 -1.51 -39.31 -21.80
N SER A 491 -1.88 -40.27 -20.95
CA SER A 491 -1.54 -40.22 -19.53
C SER A 491 -0.16 -40.83 -19.28
N THR A 492 0.65 -40.16 -18.49
CA THR A 492 2.00 -40.59 -18.07
C THR A 492 2.02 -41.01 -16.59
N GLY A 493 0.85 -41.22 -15.97
CA GLY A 493 0.76 -41.62 -14.57
C GLY A 493 -0.35 -40.92 -13.77
N GLN A 494 -0.25 -41.01 -12.44
CA GLN A 494 -1.21 -40.42 -11.50
C GLN A 494 -1.20 -38.89 -11.55
N THR A 495 -2.38 -38.27 -11.46
CA THR A 495 -2.52 -36.82 -11.44
C THR A 495 -2.34 -36.25 -10.04
N THR A 496 -1.96 -34.97 -9.97
CA THR A 496 -1.87 -34.22 -8.72
C THR A 496 -3.18 -33.49 -8.45
N TYR A 497 -3.60 -33.39 -7.19
CA TYR A 497 -4.73 -32.57 -6.77
C TYR A 497 -4.27 -31.37 -5.95
N THR A 498 -4.77 -30.19 -6.29
CA THR A 498 -4.54 -28.95 -5.54
C THR A 498 -5.86 -28.47 -4.95
N ASP A 499 -5.93 -28.28 -3.64
CA ASP A 499 -7.06 -27.60 -3.01
C ASP A 499 -6.88 -26.09 -3.15
N TYR A 500 -7.81 -25.47 -3.86
CA TYR A 500 -7.82 -24.05 -4.15
C TYR A 500 -8.81 -23.36 -3.24
N LEU A 501 -8.34 -22.67 -2.20
CA LEU A 501 -9.18 -21.88 -1.31
C LEU A 501 -9.26 -20.44 -1.83
N ARG A 502 -10.50 -19.97 -2.07
CA ARG A 502 -10.76 -18.64 -2.63
C ARG A 502 -11.36 -17.70 -1.59
N PHE A 503 -10.70 -16.57 -1.38
CA PHE A 503 -11.21 -15.41 -0.65
C PHE A 503 -11.41 -14.24 -1.65
N LYS A 504 -12.10 -13.17 -1.23
CA LYS A 504 -12.34 -11.97 -2.06
C LYS A 504 -11.03 -11.25 -2.41
N ASP A 505 -10.11 -11.24 -1.47
CA ASP A 505 -8.83 -10.53 -1.46
C ASP A 505 -7.64 -11.46 -1.75
N GLN A 506 -7.66 -12.71 -1.27
CA GLN A 506 -6.51 -13.63 -1.39
C GLN A 506 -6.87 -15.04 -1.90
N LYS A 507 -5.85 -15.89 -2.06
CA LYS A 507 -6.01 -17.34 -2.28
C LYS A 507 -4.97 -18.10 -1.49
N LEU A 508 -5.33 -19.31 -1.08
CA LEU A 508 -4.41 -20.31 -0.55
C LEU A 508 -4.48 -21.57 -1.41
N LEU A 509 -3.31 -22.11 -1.75
CA LEU A 509 -3.17 -23.35 -2.51
C LEU A 509 -2.56 -24.41 -1.59
N PHE A 510 -3.28 -25.51 -1.38
CA PHE A 510 -2.76 -26.69 -0.71
C PHE A 510 -2.61 -27.79 -1.76
N THR A 511 -1.37 -27.98 -2.22
CA THR A 511 -1.05 -29.00 -3.23
C THR A 511 -0.39 -30.17 -2.52
N GLU A 512 -0.93 -31.37 -2.72
CA GLU A 512 -0.21 -32.60 -2.38
C GLU A 512 0.75 -32.90 -3.54
N PRO A 513 2.06 -32.69 -3.38
CA PRO A 513 2.99 -32.85 -4.50
C PRO A 513 3.05 -34.31 -4.93
N ASN A 514 2.89 -34.59 -6.23
CA ASN A 514 3.21 -35.92 -6.75
C ASN A 514 4.73 -36.16 -6.61
N THR A 515 5.09 -37.18 -5.82
CA THR A 515 6.49 -37.56 -5.57
C THR A 515 7.10 -38.33 -6.74
N ASP A 516 6.27 -38.94 -7.60
CA ASP A 516 6.69 -39.62 -8.81
C ASP A 516 6.88 -38.57 -9.92
N ARG A 517 8.00 -37.87 -9.82
CA ARG A 517 8.35 -36.78 -10.74
C ARG A 517 8.57 -37.31 -12.15
N ILE A 518 8.08 -36.57 -13.14
CA ILE A 518 8.22 -36.93 -14.55
C ILE A 518 9.71 -36.89 -14.92
N SER A 519 10.14 -37.94 -15.61
CA SER A 519 11.47 -38.08 -16.18
C SER A 519 11.36 -38.79 -17.52
N TRP A 520 12.41 -38.72 -18.32
CA TRP A 520 12.41 -39.37 -19.63
C TRP A 520 12.16 -40.89 -19.51
N ASP A 521 12.86 -41.56 -18.60
CA ASP A 521 12.68 -43.01 -18.37
C ASP A 521 11.23 -43.36 -18.03
N ASN A 522 10.64 -42.69 -17.04
CA ASN A 522 9.25 -42.94 -16.63
C ASN A 522 8.24 -42.59 -17.73
N LEU A 523 8.52 -41.56 -18.54
CA LEU A 523 7.68 -41.21 -19.69
C LEU A 523 7.68 -42.34 -20.73
N LEU A 524 8.84 -42.93 -21.01
CA LEU A 524 8.97 -44.05 -21.93
C LEU A 524 8.42 -45.36 -21.36
N ASP A 525 8.50 -45.58 -20.04
CA ASP A 525 7.91 -46.75 -19.39
C ASP A 525 6.37 -46.76 -19.51
N GLU A 526 5.73 -45.58 -19.41
CA GLU A 526 4.27 -45.45 -19.46
C GLU A 526 3.71 -45.35 -20.88
N VAL A 527 4.37 -44.58 -21.76
CA VAL A 527 3.87 -44.30 -23.14
C VAL A 527 4.63 -45.10 -24.19
N GLY A 528 5.93 -45.29 -24.02
CA GLY A 528 6.79 -45.90 -25.04
C GLY A 528 7.24 -44.92 -26.13
N LEU A 529 8.45 -45.13 -26.65
CA LEU A 529 9.08 -44.22 -27.61
C LEU A 529 8.32 -44.14 -28.95
N THR A 530 7.82 -45.28 -29.45
CA THR A 530 7.11 -45.33 -30.74
C THR A 530 5.77 -44.60 -30.67
N GLU A 531 4.98 -44.81 -29.61
CA GLU A 531 3.71 -44.12 -29.41
C GLU A 531 3.93 -42.61 -29.20
N LEU A 532 4.95 -42.24 -28.41
CA LEU A 532 5.33 -40.84 -28.24
C LEU A 532 5.72 -40.17 -29.57
N ALA A 533 6.44 -40.88 -30.43
CA ALA A 533 6.78 -40.41 -31.77
C ALA A 533 5.53 -40.22 -32.66
N GLU A 534 4.59 -41.18 -32.66
CA GLU A 534 3.33 -41.07 -33.41
C GLU A 534 2.50 -39.83 -33.04
N HIS A 535 2.55 -39.43 -31.77
CA HIS A 535 1.84 -38.24 -31.28
C HIS A 535 2.52 -36.92 -31.63
N ILE A 536 3.85 -36.90 -31.77
CA ILE A 536 4.64 -35.67 -31.93
C ILE A 536 5.02 -35.41 -33.40
N ASP A 537 5.17 -36.46 -34.21
CA ASP A 537 5.58 -36.36 -35.61
C ASP A 537 4.59 -35.52 -36.43
N GLY A 538 5.12 -34.57 -37.21
CA GLY A 538 4.34 -33.65 -38.05
C GLY A 538 3.60 -32.53 -37.31
N SER A 539 3.73 -32.42 -35.99
CA SER A 539 3.08 -31.34 -35.23
C SER A 539 3.67 -29.95 -35.53
N ALA A 540 2.84 -28.91 -35.43
CA ALA A 540 3.30 -27.54 -35.66
C ALA A 540 4.11 -26.99 -34.47
N LEU A 541 3.80 -27.47 -33.26
CA LEU A 541 4.39 -26.99 -32.02
C LEU A 541 4.38 -28.11 -30.97
N LEU A 542 5.50 -28.25 -30.25
CA LEU A 542 5.57 -28.92 -28.96
C LEU A 542 5.75 -27.87 -27.86
N THR A 543 4.81 -27.76 -26.92
CA THR A 543 4.90 -26.83 -25.79
C THR A 543 5.07 -27.57 -24.47
N LEU A 544 6.06 -27.13 -23.69
CA LEU A 544 6.58 -27.80 -22.49
C LEU A 544 6.41 -26.90 -21.27
N GLY A 545 5.59 -27.32 -20.32
CA GLY A 545 5.48 -26.77 -18.97
C GLY A 545 6.61 -27.28 -18.07
N THR A 546 7.34 -26.36 -17.44
CA THR A 546 8.49 -26.69 -16.57
C THR A 546 8.20 -26.52 -15.07
N ALA A 547 6.96 -26.78 -14.66
CA ALA A 547 6.51 -26.64 -13.27
C ALA A 547 7.18 -27.62 -12.28
N PHE A 548 6.82 -27.50 -11.00
CA PHE A 548 7.34 -28.25 -9.84
C PHE A 548 7.41 -29.79 -10.03
N SER A 549 6.60 -30.35 -10.92
CA SER A 549 6.51 -31.78 -11.24
C SER A 549 7.71 -32.32 -12.05
N THR A 550 8.52 -31.45 -12.67
CA THR A 550 9.52 -31.83 -13.67
C THR A 550 10.96 -31.58 -13.21
N THR A 551 11.37 -31.94 -11.99
CA THR A 551 12.77 -31.64 -11.56
C THR A 551 13.86 -32.41 -12.32
N LYS A 552 13.51 -33.29 -13.26
CA LYS A 552 14.42 -34.00 -14.15
C LYS A 552 14.34 -33.47 -15.61
N LEU A 553 14.00 -32.19 -15.80
CA LEU A 553 13.97 -31.53 -17.12
C LEU A 553 15.18 -31.83 -18.02
N PRO A 554 16.44 -31.82 -17.53
CA PRO A 554 17.58 -32.12 -18.38
C PRO A 554 17.51 -33.51 -19.02
N SER A 555 16.98 -34.51 -18.29
CA SER A 555 16.79 -35.85 -18.84
C SER A 555 15.75 -35.86 -19.97
N ILE A 556 14.69 -35.07 -19.83
CA ILE A 556 13.62 -34.97 -20.83
C ILE A 556 14.14 -34.28 -22.08
N PHE A 557 14.82 -33.13 -21.94
CA PHE A 557 15.41 -32.43 -23.08
C PHE A 557 16.42 -33.30 -23.83
N ARG A 558 17.29 -34.00 -23.10
CA ARG A 558 18.25 -34.94 -23.68
C ARG A 558 17.56 -36.09 -24.41
N GLY A 559 16.57 -36.72 -23.78
CA GLY A 559 15.84 -37.83 -24.39
C GLY A 559 15.04 -37.43 -25.64
N ILE A 560 14.41 -36.25 -25.63
CA ILE A 560 13.77 -35.67 -26.81
C ILE A 560 14.79 -35.52 -27.95
N ARG A 561 15.96 -34.95 -27.66
CA ARG A 561 17.01 -34.71 -28.66
C ARG A 561 17.66 -36.00 -29.18
N GLU A 562 18.04 -36.90 -28.28
CA GLU A 562 18.89 -38.06 -28.60
C GLU A 562 18.09 -39.30 -29.03
N GLU A 563 16.87 -39.46 -28.54
CA GLU A 563 16.06 -40.66 -28.77
C GLU A 563 14.81 -40.38 -29.60
N LEU A 564 14.09 -39.28 -29.34
CA LEU A 564 12.85 -38.98 -30.05
C LEU A 564 13.08 -38.34 -31.42
N TRP A 565 13.82 -37.24 -31.51
CA TRP A 565 14.05 -36.50 -32.77
C TRP A 565 14.56 -37.39 -33.91
N PRO A 566 15.49 -38.34 -33.69
CA PRO A 566 15.94 -39.24 -34.76
C PRO A 566 14.87 -40.20 -35.30
N THR A 567 13.77 -40.39 -34.57
CA THR A 567 12.65 -41.27 -34.97
C THR A 567 11.55 -40.54 -35.73
N LEU A 568 11.52 -39.20 -35.69
CA LEU A 568 10.49 -38.40 -36.34
C LEU A 568 10.79 -38.20 -37.83
N SER A 569 9.79 -38.37 -38.68
CA SER A 569 9.92 -38.07 -40.11
C SER A 569 9.89 -36.56 -40.39
N SER A 570 9.13 -35.82 -39.57
CA SER A 570 8.91 -34.39 -39.62
C SER A 570 8.82 -33.86 -38.18
N PRO A 571 9.96 -33.56 -37.51
CA PRO A 571 9.94 -33.02 -36.15
C PRO A 571 9.11 -31.73 -36.05
N PRO A 572 8.68 -31.34 -34.84
CA PRO A 572 7.91 -30.12 -34.64
C PRO A 572 8.63 -28.90 -35.22
N LYS A 573 7.87 -27.93 -35.75
CA LYS A 573 8.48 -26.70 -36.30
C LYS A 573 9.04 -25.78 -35.22
N HIS A 574 8.44 -25.82 -34.03
CA HIS A 574 8.81 -25.00 -32.89
C HIS A 574 8.70 -25.83 -31.61
N VAL A 575 9.59 -25.53 -30.66
CA VAL A 575 9.45 -25.93 -29.26
C VAL A 575 9.24 -24.68 -28.43
N GLN A 576 8.29 -24.72 -27.50
CA GLN A 576 8.11 -23.67 -26.50
C GLN A 576 8.34 -24.24 -25.11
N VAL A 577 9.10 -23.54 -24.28
CA VAL A 577 9.37 -23.89 -22.89
C VAL A 577 8.85 -22.80 -21.98
N THR A 578 7.84 -23.12 -21.19
CA THR A 578 7.20 -22.18 -20.26
C THR A 578 7.73 -22.40 -18.85
N THR A 579 8.09 -21.32 -18.18
CA THR A 579 8.73 -21.38 -16.85
C THR A 579 7.74 -21.12 -15.73
N ASP A 580 7.82 -21.91 -14.66
CA ASP A 580 6.99 -21.72 -13.47
C ASP A 580 7.78 -21.95 -12.17
N ALA A 581 7.46 -21.15 -11.14
CA ALA A 581 7.94 -21.28 -9.77
C ALA A 581 9.47 -21.40 -9.56
N ILE A 582 10.31 -20.98 -10.52
CA ILE A 582 11.78 -21.12 -10.43
C ILE A 582 12.41 -20.38 -9.23
N HIS A 583 11.71 -19.40 -8.68
CA HIS A 583 12.13 -18.66 -7.48
C HIS A 583 12.15 -19.53 -6.21
N ARG A 584 11.48 -20.69 -6.21
CA ARG A 584 11.44 -21.61 -5.07
C ARG A 584 12.67 -22.53 -4.99
N PHE A 585 13.46 -22.62 -6.05
CA PHE A 585 14.60 -23.54 -6.14
C PHE A 585 15.92 -22.82 -5.91
N ALA A 586 16.88 -23.54 -5.35
CA ALA A 586 18.26 -23.05 -5.20
C ALA A 586 18.88 -22.70 -6.56
N PRO A 587 19.79 -21.71 -6.65
CA PRO A 587 20.40 -21.30 -7.92
C PRO A 587 21.01 -22.47 -8.71
N SER A 588 21.65 -23.42 -8.01
CA SER A 588 22.25 -24.61 -8.62
C SER A 588 21.22 -25.50 -9.33
N LEU A 589 20.03 -25.67 -8.75
CA LEU A 589 18.96 -26.48 -9.35
C LEU A 589 18.33 -25.79 -10.56
N VAL A 590 18.23 -24.46 -10.53
CA VAL A 590 17.79 -23.70 -11.71
C VAL A 590 18.82 -23.85 -12.82
N ARG A 591 20.12 -23.72 -12.51
CA ARG A 591 21.19 -23.88 -13.50
C ARG A 591 21.19 -25.27 -14.12
N GLU A 592 21.11 -26.31 -13.30
CA GLU A 592 21.05 -27.70 -13.75
C GLU A 592 19.79 -27.96 -14.58
N GLY A 593 18.62 -27.47 -14.15
CA GLY A 593 17.34 -27.75 -14.80
C GLY A 593 17.23 -27.30 -16.25
N TYR A 594 17.99 -26.28 -16.65
CA TYR A 594 17.96 -25.69 -17.99
C TYR A 594 19.28 -25.87 -18.76
N SER A 595 20.20 -26.74 -18.31
CA SER A 595 21.54 -26.88 -18.89
C SER A 595 21.62 -27.58 -20.26
N GLU A 596 20.53 -28.19 -20.72
CA GLU A 596 20.45 -28.96 -21.98
C GLU A 596 19.63 -28.24 -23.05
N LEU A 597 19.25 -26.99 -22.79
CA LEU A 597 18.25 -26.28 -23.57
C LEU A 597 18.84 -25.69 -24.86
N ASP A 598 20.13 -25.34 -24.83
CA ASP A 598 20.90 -24.92 -26.01
C ASP A 598 20.98 -26.04 -27.07
N GLN A 599 21.33 -27.25 -26.64
CA GLN A 599 21.44 -28.41 -27.52
C GLN A 599 20.08 -28.84 -28.08
N LEU A 600 18.98 -28.59 -27.36
CA LEU A 600 17.63 -28.84 -27.87
C LEU A 600 17.30 -27.90 -29.05
N ASP A 601 17.77 -26.65 -28.97
CA ASP A 601 17.60 -25.60 -30.00
C ASP A 601 18.31 -25.95 -31.33
N ASP A 602 19.42 -26.70 -31.27
CA ASP A 602 20.21 -27.11 -32.45
C ASP A 602 19.38 -27.82 -33.54
N THR A 603 18.27 -28.48 -33.16
CA THR A 603 17.42 -29.22 -34.11
C THR A 603 16.11 -28.51 -34.41
N VAL A 604 15.45 -27.98 -33.37
CA VAL A 604 14.16 -27.30 -33.48
C VAL A 604 14.23 -25.99 -32.71
N PRO A 605 13.88 -24.85 -33.33
CA PRO A 605 13.90 -23.55 -32.64
C PRO A 605 13.10 -23.55 -31.34
N VAL A 606 13.76 -23.23 -30.24
CA VAL A 606 13.21 -23.15 -28.89
C VAL A 606 12.86 -21.70 -28.57
N THR A 607 11.65 -21.50 -28.04
CA THR A 607 11.20 -20.25 -27.44
C THR A 607 10.99 -20.45 -25.95
N LEU A 608 11.77 -19.79 -25.11
CA LEU A 608 11.57 -19.80 -23.67
C LEU A 608 10.85 -18.54 -23.21
N ASN A 609 9.78 -18.71 -22.43
CA ASN A 609 8.96 -17.61 -21.92
C ASN A 609 8.94 -17.57 -20.39
N ALA A 610 9.14 -16.36 -19.87
CA ALA A 610 9.29 -16.07 -18.47
C ALA A 610 8.73 -14.68 -18.13
N ASN A 611 8.13 -14.53 -16.97
CA ASN A 611 7.76 -13.21 -16.46
C ASN A 611 8.99 -12.44 -15.94
N ARG A 612 8.81 -11.18 -15.55
CA ARG A 612 9.89 -10.32 -15.01
C ARG A 612 10.63 -10.95 -13.81
N SER A 613 9.90 -11.56 -12.88
CA SER A 613 10.50 -12.17 -11.68
C SER A 613 11.35 -13.39 -12.01
N GLN A 614 10.89 -14.21 -12.95
CA GLN A 614 11.60 -15.38 -13.46
C GLN A 614 12.83 -14.94 -14.27
N THR A 615 12.71 -13.89 -15.07
CA THR A 615 13.83 -13.32 -15.84
C THR A 615 14.93 -12.78 -14.92
N ARG A 616 14.57 -12.10 -13.83
CA ARG A 616 15.53 -11.71 -12.79
C ARG A 616 16.21 -12.92 -12.17
N ARG A 617 15.44 -13.98 -11.87
CA ARG A 617 16.01 -15.23 -11.34
C ARG A 617 17.01 -15.85 -12.32
N PHE A 618 16.71 -15.90 -13.61
CA PHE A 618 17.64 -16.37 -14.62
C PHE A 618 18.90 -15.50 -14.69
N ARG A 619 18.75 -14.18 -14.74
CA ARG A 619 19.87 -13.24 -14.65
C ARG A 619 20.74 -13.55 -13.43
N ASP A 620 20.18 -13.62 -12.23
CA ASP A 620 20.95 -13.83 -10.99
C ASP A 620 21.67 -15.20 -10.97
N VAL A 621 21.16 -16.19 -11.72
CA VAL A 621 21.76 -17.54 -11.81
C VAL A 621 22.82 -17.63 -12.90
N PHE A 622 22.64 -16.93 -14.02
CA PHE A 622 23.48 -17.13 -15.21
C PHE A 622 24.42 -15.94 -15.50
N ASP A 623 24.12 -14.75 -15.00
CA ASP A 623 24.86 -13.49 -15.22
C ASP A 623 25.70 -13.15 -13.97
N GLU A 624 26.85 -13.84 -13.80
CA GLU A 624 27.71 -13.74 -12.60
C GLU A 624 28.58 -12.47 -12.54
N SER A 625 28.45 -11.55 -13.49
CA SER A 625 29.14 -10.27 -13.51
C SER A 625 28.14 -9.20 -13.95
N PRO A 626 27.86 -8.15 -13.18
CA PRO A 626 26.89 -7.12 -13.57
C PRO A 626 27.51 -5.88 -14.25
N GLY A 627 28.62 -6.02 -14.98
CA GLY A 627 29.32 -4.92 -15.67
C GLY A 627 28.44 -3.96 -16.49
N THR A 628 28.95 -2.80 -16.86
CA THR A 628 28.29 -1.82 -17.74
C THR A 628 28.01 -2.45 -19.11
N TYR A 629 26.85 -3.09 -19.27
CA TYR A 629 26.51 -3.83 -20.47
C TYR A 629 25.80 -2.93 -21.48
N SER A 630 26.29 -2.93 -22.72
CA SER A 630 25.58 -2.34 -23.86
C SER A 630 24.36 -3.18 -24.30
N THR A 631 24.20 -4.39 -23.76
CA THR A 631 23.17 -5.38 -24.15
C THR A 631 22.12 -5.57 -23.05
N SER A 632 20.85 -5.70 -23.42
CA SER A 632 19.74 -5.84 -22.47
C SER A 632 19.80 -7.14 -21.65
N THR A 633 19.19 -7.16 -20.45
CA THR A 633 19.10 -8.38 -19.62
C THR A 633 18.43 -9.54 -20.35
N VAL A 634 17.38 -9.27 -21.12
CA VAL A 634 16.64 -10.27 -21.89
C VAL A 634 17.57 -10.95 -22.92
N GLN A 635 18.44 -10.16 -23.56
CA GLN A 635 19.45 -10.66 -24.50
C GLN A 635 20.52 -11.49 -23.80
N ARG A 636 21.07 -11.02 -22.67
CA ARG A 636 22.09 -11.78 -21.94
C ARG A 636 21.56 -13.13 -21.43
N VAL A 637 20.33 -13.16 -20.93
CA VAL A 637 19.69 -14.41 -20.50
C VAL A 637 19.46 -15.35 -21.68
N ARG A 638 18.99 -14.82 -22.83
CA ARG A 638 18.85 -15.59 -24.07
C ARG A 638 20.17 -16.25 -24.49
N ASP A 639 21.25 -15.48 -24.48
CA ASP A 639 22.57 -15.94 -24.92
C ASP A 639 23.14 -17.00 -23.97
N HIS A 640 22.93 -16.86 -22.65
CA HIS A 640 23.35 -17.89 -21.68
C HIS A 640 22.54 -19.18 -21.76
N LEU A 641 21.24 -19.09 -22.07
CA LEU A 641 20.37 -20.26 -22.24
C LEU A 641 20.50 -20.91 -23.63
N GLY A 642 21.12 -20.22 -24.60
CA GLY A 642 21.34 -20.73 -25.95
C GLY A 642 20.07 -20.94 -26.77
N VAL A 643 19.01 -20.16 -26.54
CA VAL A 643 17.72 -20.34 -27.24
C VAL A 643 17.56 -19.46 -28.46
N THR A 644 16.80 -19.92 -29.46
CA THR A 644 16.42 -19.09 -30.61
C THR A 644 15.67 -17.83 -30.14
N ARG A 645 14.72 -17.98 -29.21
CA ARG A 645 13.93 -16.85 -28.66
C ARG A 645 13.82 -16.92 -27.15
N TYR A 646 14.02 -15.79 -26.49
CA TYR A 646 13.69 -15.61 -25.08
C TYR A 646 12.68 -14.47 -24.93
N ILE A 647 11.56 -14.71 -24.25
CA ILE A 647 10.51 -13.72 -24.02
C ILE A 647 10.43 -13.41 -22.53
N MET A 648 10.59 -12.12 -22.19
CA MET A 648 10.18 -11.57 -20.89
C MET A 648 8.84 -10.88 -21.03
N HIS A 649 7.82 -11.31 -20.30
CA HIS A 649 6.51 -10.63 -20.28
C HIS A 649 6.22 -9.95 -18.93
N THR A 650 5.41 -8.90 -19.01
CA THR A 650 5.04 -8.01 -17.91
C THR A 650 3.58 -7.54 -18.06
N ASN A 651 3.06 -6.86 -17.03
CA ASN A 651 1.77 -6.19 -17.13
C ASN A 651 1.74 -5.04 -18.15
N GLN A 652 2.88 -4.57 -18.64
CA GLN A 652 2.97 -3.49 -19.64
C GLN A 652 3.20 -3.99 -21.07
N GLY A 653 3.43 -5.29 -21.26
CA GLY A 653 3.82 -5.84 -22.56
C GLY A 653 4.89 -6.92 -22.46
N GLY A 654 5.48 -7.26 -23.60
CA GLY A 654 6.55 -8.25 -23.69
C GLY A 654 7.77 -7.71 -24.43
N MET A 655 8.93 -8.24 -24.06
CA MET A 655 10.21 -8.06 -24.75
C MET A 655 10.69 -9.43 -25.22
N MET A 656 11.16 -9.52 -26.47
CA MET A 656 11.74 -10.73 -27.03
C MET A 656 13.18 -10.46 -27.42
N ALA A 657 14.10 -11.32 -26.99
CA ALA A 657 15.46 -11.35 -27.51
C ALA A 657 15.62 -12.51 -28.49
N THR A 658 16.26 -12.22 -29.62
CA THR A 658 16.65 -13.15 -30.68
C THR A 658 18.12 -12.93 -31.04
N GLU A 659 18.65 -13.68 -32.00
CA GLU A 659 19.99 -13.43 -32.55
C GLU A 659 20.08 -12.06 -33.26
N ASP A 660 18.98 -11.60 -33.85
CA ASP A 660 18.93 -10.35 -34.63
C ASP A 660 18.79 -9.09 -33.74
N GLY A 661 18.41 -9.26 -32.48
CA GLY A 661 18.29 -8.15 -31.53
C GLY A 661 17.14 -8.33 -30.54
N VAL A 662 16.65 -7.21 -30.01
CA VAL A 662 15.58 -7.16 -29.02
C VAL A 662 14.39 -6.40 -29.57
N LEU A 663 13.21 -7.00 -29.48
CA LEU A 663 11.93 -6.45 -29.90
C LEU A 663 11.06 -6.17 -28.67
N SER A 664 10.19 -5.17 -28.75
CA SER A 664 9.24 -4.84 -27.69
C SER A 664 7.82 -4.61 -28.21
N ALA A 665 6.81 -5.03 -27.43
CA ALA A 665 5.41 -4.76 -27.74
C ALA A 665 4.63 -4.35 -26.48
N GLN A 666 4.08 -3.14 -26.48
CA GLN A 666 3.23 -2.62 -25.40
C GLN A 666 1.90 -3.37 -25.34
N ALA A 667 1.38 -3.61 -24.14
CA ALA A 667 0.07 -4.22 -23.92
C ALA A 667 -0.99 -3.21 -23.47
N PRO A 668 -2.26 -3.37 -23.89
CA PRO A 668 -3.39 -2.60 -23.40
C PRO A 668 -3.51 -2.61 -21.87
N ARG A 669 -3.72 -1.44 -21.25
CA ARG A 669 -4.05 -1.34 -19.83
C ARG A 669 -5.49 -1.79 -19.59
N VAL A 670 -5.69 -2.72 -18.66
CA VAL A 670 -7.03 -3.18 -18.26
C VAL A 670 -7.43 -2.45 -16.98
N VAL A 671 -8.31 -1.43 -17.09
CA VAL A 671 -8.67 -0.53 -15.97
C VAL A 671 -9.45 -1.24 -14.85
N LYS A 672 -10.20 -2.31 -15.17
CA LYS A 672 -10.94 -3.13 -14.20
C LYS A 672 -10.81 -4.62 -14.54
N PRO A 673 -9.68 -5.27 -14.21
CA PRO A 673 -9.50 -6.68 -14.53
C PRO A 673 -10.50 -7.52 -13.74
N ARG A 674 -11.16 -8.45 -14.42
CA ARG A 674 -12.02 -9.45 -13.81
C ARG A 674 -11.20 -10.60 -13.22
N GLN A 675 -10.03 -10.87 -13.82
CA GLN A 675 -9.08 -11.89 -13.41
C GLN A 675 -7.65 -11.37 -13.62
N VAL A 676 -6.79 -11.53 -12.63
CA VAL A 676 -5.35 -11.19 -12.72
C VAL A 676 -4.44 -12.39 -12.51
N ARG A 677 -5.00 -13.56 -12.20
CA ARG A 677 -4.28 -14.81 -11.92
C ARG A 677 -4.27 -15.69 -13.18
N ASN A 678 -3.17 -16.41 -13.41
CA ASN A 678 -2.93 -17.27 -14.59
C ASN A 678 -2.84 -16.48 -15.92
N VAL A 679 -2.68 -15.16 -15.84
CA VAL A 679 -2.49 -14.29 -17.02
C VAL A 679 -1.21 -14.67 -17.76
N ASP A 680 -0.18 -15.09 -17.03
CA ASP A 680 1.10 -15.59 -17.57
C ASP A 680 0.90 -16.85 -18.43
N ASP A 681 0.02 -17.77 -18.02
CA ASP A 681 -0.30 -18.98 -18.79
C ASP A 681 -1.03 -18.61 -20.09
N HIS A 682 -1.96 -17.66 -20.03
CA HIS A 682 -2.69 -17.18 -21.21
C HIS A 682 -1.81 -16.36 -22.17
N PHE A 683 -0.85 -15.58 -21.66
CA PHE A 683 0.18 -14.95 -22.47
C PHE A 683 1.00 -16.03 -23.19
N SER A 684 1.42 -17.05 -22.45
CA SER A 684 2.18 -18.19 -22.97
C SER A 684 1.41 -18.94 -24.06
N SER A 685 0.10 -19.15 -23.89
CA SER A 685 -0.78 -19.75 -24.92
C SER A 685 -0.91 -18.89 -26.18
N GLY A 686 -0.90 -17.56 -26.05
CA GLY A 686 -0.86 -16.65 -27.20
C GLY A 686 0.45 -16.74 -27.98
N VAL A 687 1.58 -16.85 -27.26
CA VAL A 687 2.87 -17.15 -27.88
C VAL A 687 2.83 -18.51 -28.58
N SER A 688 2.28 -19.56 -27.94
CA SER A 688 2.11 -20.89 -28.54
C SER A 688 1.34 -20.80 -29.86
N LEU A 689 0.20 -20.11 -29.86
CA LEU A 689 -0.67 -20.00 -31.03
C LEU A 689 0.05 -19.32 -32.20
N ALA A 690 0.77 -18.22 -31.95
CA ALA A 690 1.50 -17.50 -32.97
C ALA A 690 2.67 -18.32 -33.55
N LEU A 691 3.40 -19.06 -32.70
CA LEU A 691 4.45 -19.98 -33.14
C LEU A 691 3.88 -21.11 -33.99
N ALA A 692 2.79 -21.75 -33.56
CA ALA A 692 2.12 -22.79 -34.35
C ALA A 692 1.63 -22.25 -35.70
N GLU A 693 1.23 -20.97 -35.74
CA GLU A 693 0.85 -20.30 -36.97
C GLU A 693 2.01 -19.87 -37.87
N GLY A 694 3.24 -19.86 -37.36
CA GLY A 694 4.43 -19.42 -38.09
C GLY A 694 4.45 -17.89 -38.28
N MET A 695 3.89 -17.16 -37.31
CA MET A 695 3.87 -15.69 -37.31
C MET A 695 5.26 -15.14 -36.97
N SER A 696 5.51 -13.89 -37.38
CA SER A 696 6.74 -13.15 -37.08
C SER A 696 6.90 -12.82 -35.59
N ASP A 697 8.14 -12.61 -35.16
CA ASP A 697 8.52 -12.42 -33.76
C ASP A 697 7.77 -11.26 -33.06
N GLY A 698 7.61 -10.13 -33.74
CA GLY A 698 6.81 -9.01 -33.24
C GLY A 698 5.32 -9.36 -33.13
N ALA A 699 4.79 -10.11 -34.10
CA ALA A 699 3.40 -10.57 -34.08
C ALA A 699 3.13 -11.61 -32.98
N VAL A 700 4.13 -12.44 -32.64
CA VAL A 700 4.10 -13.35 -31.49
C VAL A 700 3.87 -12.59 -30.17
N LEU A 701 4.59 -11.48 -29.95
CA LEU A 701 4.40 -10.65 -28.76
C LEU A 701 2.99 -10.03 -28.71
N ILE A 702 2.47 -9.54 -29.84
CA ILE A 702 1.11 -9.01 -29.93
C ILE A 702 0.07 -10.10 -29.61
N MET A 703 0.24 -11.31 -30.13
CA MET A 703 -0.68 -12.43 -29.86
C MET A 703 -0.69 -12.81 -28.37
N GLY A 704 0.48 -12.88 -27.73
CA GLY A 704 0.61 -13.07 -26.29
C GLY A 704 -0.14 -12.00 -25.49
N ASN A 705 0.02 -10.73 -25.87
CA ASN A 705 -0.73 -9.62 -25.26
C ASN A 705 -2.24 -9.78 -25.48
N CYS A 706 -2.70 -10.10 -26.69
CA CYS A 706 -4.14 -10.22 -26.98
C CYS A 706 -4.84 -11.28 -26.13
N ILE A 707 -4.31 -12.50 -26.09
CA ILE A 707 -4.96 -13.60 -25.35
C ILE A 707 -4.94 -13.33 -23.84
N SER A 708 -3.82 -12.83 -23.30
CA SER A 708 -3.71 -12.51 -21.88
C SER A 708 -4.66 -11.38 -21.46
N ARG A 709 -4.76 -10.29 -22.25
CA ARG A 709 -5.66 -9.16 -21.92
C ARG A 709 -7.13 -9.51 -22.10
N TYR A 710 -7.46 -10.29 -23.12
CA TYR A 710 -8.81 -10.81 -23.27
C TYR A 710 -9.20 -11.65 -22.04
N PHE A 711 -8.33 -12.57 -21.63
CA PHE A 711 -8.56 -13.39 -20.44
C PHE A 711 -8.73 -12.55 -19.16
N MET A 712 -7.90 -11.51 -18.97
CA MET A 712 -8.06 -10.59 -17.83
C MET A 712 -9.44 -9.91 -17.78
N GLN A 713 -10.01 -9.62 -18.94
CA GLN A 713 -11.32 -8.98 -19.07
C GLN A 713 -12.48 -9.98 -18.97
N HIS A 714 -12.33 -11.20 -19.49
CA HIS A 714 -13.45 -12.12 -19.71
C HIS A 714 -13.43 -13.39 -18.83
N LYS A 715 -12.31 -13.71 -18.18
CA LYS A 715 -12.08 -14.97 -17.43
C LYS A 715 -12.10 -16.25 -18.26
N GLU A 716 -12.01 -16.14 -19.57
CA GLU A 716 -11.96 -17.25 -20.51
C GLU A 716 -11.04 -16.91 -21.70
N ALA A 717 -10.54 -17.94 -22.39
CA ALA A 717 -9.76 -17.75 -23.60
C ALA A 717 -10.68 -17.27 -24.76
N PRO A 718 -10.21 -16.39 -25.65
CA PRO A 718 -11.04 -15.91 -26.76
C PRO A 718 -11.29 -17.02 -27.78
N GLY A 719 -12.50 -17.03 -28.35
CA GLY A 719 -12.78 -17.76 -29.58
C GLY A 719 -12.28 -17.00 -30.81
N ARG A 720 -12.58 -17.53 -32.00
CA ARG A 720 -12.03 -17.05 -33.27
C ARG A 720 -12.44 -15.61 -33.59
N GLU A 721 -13.72 -15.28 -33.39
CA GLU A 721 -14.25 -13.95 -33.67
C GLU A 721 -13.81 -12.95 -32.62
N GLU A 722 -13.82 -13.33 -31.34
CA GLU A 722 -13.39 -12.44 -30.26
C GLU A 722 -11.90 -12.09 -30.38
N LEU A 723 -11.04 -13.06 -30.72
CA LEU A 723 -9.62 -12.80 -30.94
C LEU A 723 -9.38 -11.80 -32.08
N ARG A 724 -10.12 -11.94 -33.19
CA ARG A 724 -10.02 -11.00 -34.32
C ARG A 724 -10.54 -9.61 -33.97
N SER A 725 -11.65 -9.52 -33.23
CA SER A 725 -12.19 -8.23 -32.74
C SER A 725 -11.18 -7.56 -31.84
N PHE A 726 -10.61 -8.31 -30.87
CA PHE A 726 -9.64 -7.78 -29.92
C PHE A 726 -8.38 -7.24 -30.59
N ILE A 727 -7.83 -7.96 -31.58
CA ILE A 727 -6.68 -7.50 -32.38
C ILE A 727 -7.04 -6.25 -33.21
N SER A 728 -8.28 -6.15 -33.71
CA SER A 728 -8.75 -4.98 -34.47
C SER A 728 -8.91 -3.75 -33.59
N GLU A 729 -9.36 -3.95 -32.35
CA GLU A 729 -9.56 -2.92 -31.34
C GLU A 729 -8.29 -2.59 -30.54
N TYR A 730 -7.21 -3.35 -30.70
CA TYR A 730 -5.99 -3.23 -29.89
C TYR A 730 -5.47 -1.79 -29.69
N GLN A 731 -5.54 -0.97 -30.74
CA GLN A 731 -5.08 0.42 -30.70
C GLN A 731 -6.00 1.34 -29.89
N THR A 732 -7.31 1.08 -29.86
CA THR A 732 -8.29 1.96 -29.18
C THR A 732 -8.09 1.95 -27.66
N PHE A 733 -7.48 0.90 -27.11
CA PHE A 733 -7.11 0.83 -25.70
C PHE A 733 -5.98 1.79 -25.29
N PHE A 734 -5.36 2.48 -26.24
CA PHE A 734 -4.29 3.48 -26.05
C PHE A 734 -4.73 4.90 -26.46
N GLU A 735 -6.02 5.11 -26.71
CA GLU A 735 -6.56 6.40 -27.17
C GLU A 735 -7.45 7.07 -26.10
N GLY A 736 -7.46 6.56 -24.87
CA GLY A 736 -8.41 6.90 -23.81
C GLY A 736 -7.82 7.49 -22.55
#